data_AF-A0A1H5YPA1-F1
#
_entry.id   AF-A0A1H5YPA1-F1
#
_cell.length_a   1.000
_cell.length_b   1.000
_cell.length_c   1.000
_cell.angle_alpha   90.00
_cell.angle_beta   90.00
_cell.angle_gamma   90.00
#
_symmetry.space_group_name_H-M   'P 1'
#
loop_
_entity.id
_entity.type
_entity.pdbx_description
1 polymer ?
#
loop_
_entity_poly.entity_id
_entity_poly.type
_entity_poly.pdbx_seq_one_letter_code
_entity_poly.pdbx_strand_id
1 'polypeptide(L)'
;MTPPIEDPSRRAVLGGLALAPIAPALAARAPAWRIEDGVNWPEFMKNQDLIWGRMPKSWYEGPFLGDGLLGSMIYQEPGQNKVRFTVQHGRVQDHRPQFGSGWGTCRLPVGHLTLDPAGTITAVDWRLGLWDAEVTGTITTDKGRLSFSAFIHDELLVIRAEASGGEQVRWVFHPEPAVSPRSATEAPPTGYVPHPAWTTATTGGIEQVLQPLTGGGQTATAYRVDDGVLTLTVAHSFPSATEAATTALERVRKALPYARLRAGHLAWWHDFYLKSFVSLPDERLQSFYWIQLYKVASASRAGGPVMATTGPWLEPTPWPAVWWNLNAQLEYWLIHGSNHLELDSLTSTLDQNRDQLVANVPAAYRADSAGVGRSSDMFCTRSVGTPGSGAEVGDLTWALHNAWLSYRHTMDDRLLRDTVFPLLRRAINYYLHFLAPGADGRLHLPSTLSPEYPVTPPRDTNYDLALIRWGCQTLLESAARLGVDDPLAPKWRQVLDTLTDYPADANGFMIGADTPYAQSHRHYSHLLMIYPLYLVTWDQPGNRPLIERSVAHWQSLTSAHRGYSHTGAASLYAMMGKGDTALSYLDSFFDPAARYPVRANTHYAEGGPVIETPLSGSQSIHDMLCQSWGGIVRVFPAVPAAWRDLVIHDFRTQGAFLVSAVRRDGRTSFVRVRSLAGAPLRLRHGLAGTVTAVLDDGKPAQVKDLGGGVVEITLARGREVLLHTGARPGLVITPAKIGKPGARWGLPPVPPPGRTTPVDLSAHFDNDGVSAHEAMTDGNVDGSGYTYPAEELPPAGPLAHEGLSFVFPAYGGGALNNVTGQGQRIDVPAGTYAKVRLLGAGTSGGVSAALTATYTDGSTAQIPFVLPDWGGQPGAGTTEVLRCTHRHGQSGAHTLRVGLFETQAALDPAKQLRSLTLPQLSRPQLHLFALSLESVRG
;
A
#
# COMPACT_ATOMS: atom_id res chain seq x y z
N MET A 1 -15.10 -26.28 30.74
CA MET A 1 -16.14 -26.99 29.96
C MET A 1 -16.73 -25.96 29.04
N THR A 2 -16.26 -25.96 27.79
CA THR A 2 -16.46 -24.90 26.80
C THR A 2 -17.31 -25.52 25.70
N PRO A 3 -18.45 -24.93 25.29
CA PRO A 3 -19.22 -25.47 24.18
C PRO A 3 -18.49 -25.19 22.85
N PRO A 4 -18.67 -26.03 21.82
CA PRO A 4 -17.98 -25.88 20.54
C PRO A 4 -18.57 -24.73 19.72
N ILE A 5 -17.68 -24.02 19.03
CA ILE A 5 -17.98 -23.02 18.01
C ILE A 5 -18.40 -23.78 16.75
N GLU A 6 -19.64 -23.57 16.28
CA GLU A 6 -20.12 -24.11 15.00
C GLU A 6 -19.52 -23.34 13.81
N ASP A 7 -18.92 -24.10 12.91
CA ASP A 7 -18.40 -23.72 11.59
C ASP A 7 -19.54 -23.29 10.64
N PRO A 8 -19.54 -22.06 10.06
CA PRO A 8 -20.60 -21.63 9.14
C PRO A 8 -20.52 -22.28 7.74
N SER A 9 -19.56 -23.16 7.46
CA SER A 9 -19.27 -23.65 6.11
C SER A 9 -19.91 -25.00 5.74
N ARG A 10 -21.10 -25.35 6.25
CA ARG A 10 -21.84 -26.52 5.73
C ARG A 10 -23.35 -26.33 5.66
N ARG A 11 -23.83 -25.78 4.54
CA ARG A 11 -25.15 -26.14 4.00
C ARG A 11 -25.01 -26.52 2.52
N ALA A 12 -24.64 -27.78 2.31
CA ALA A 12 -24.89 -28.48 1.06
C ALA A 12 -26.38 -28.84 0.97
N VAL A 13 -26.92 -28.62 -0.21
CA VAL A 13 -28.30 -28.85 -0.65
C VAL A 13 -28.65 -30.34 -0.55
N LEU A 14 -29.67 -30.67 0.25
CA LEU A 14 -30.47 -31.89 0.08
C LEU A 14 -31.93 -31.46 0.05
N GLY A 15 -32.52 -31.56 -1.14
CA GLY A 15 -33.91 -31.21 -1.42
C GLY A 15 -34.88 -32.23 -0.83
N GLY A 16 -35.78 -31.74 0.03
CA GLY A 16 -37.05 -32.38 0.35
C GLY A 16 -38.18 -31.60 -0.32
N LEU A 17 -38.87 -32.23 -1.26
CA LEU A 17 -40.06 -31.70 -1.93
C LEU A 17 -41.21 -31.61 -0.91
N ALA A 18 -41.47 -30.40 -0.40
CA ALA A 18 -42.76 -30.03 0.18
C ALA A 18 -43.41 -29.00 -0.75
N LEU A 19 -44.46 -29.43 -1.45
CA LEU A 19 -45.28 -28.58 -2.33
C LEU A 19 -46.01 -27.51 -1.50
N ALA A 20 -45.46 -26.31 -1.48
CA ALA A 20 -46.18 -25.10 -1.08
C ALA A 20 -46.97 -24.54 -2.28
N PRO A 21 -48.15 -23.92 -2.07
CA PRO A 21 -49.00 -23.46 -3.16
C PRO A 21 -48.30 -22.33 -3.93
N ILE A 22 -48.20 -22.51 -5.25
CA ILE A 22 -47.63 -21.54 -6.19
C ILE A 22 -48.56 -20.31 -6.23
N ALA A 23 -48.15 -19.24 -5.56
CA ALA A 23 -48.69 -17.92 -5.82
C ALA A 23 -48.30 -17.50 -7.24
N PRO A 24 -49.18 -16.86 -8.03
CA PRO A 24 -48.85 -16.46 -9.39
C PRO A 24 -47.69 -15.47 -9.34
N ALA A 25 -46.58 -15.81 -9.99
CA ALA A 25 -45.47 -14.91 -10.19
C ALA A 25 -45.97 -13.69 -10.98
N LEU A 26 -46.17 -12.56 -10.30
CA LEU A 26 -46.30 -11.27 -10.94
C LEU A 26 -45.04 -11.08 -11.79
N ALA A 27 -45.19 -11.12 -13.12
CA ALA A 27 -44.12 -10.82 -14.05
C ALA A 27 -43.52 -9.46 -13.66
N ALA A 28 -42.26 -9.46 -13.21
CA ALA A 28 -41.55 -8.24 -12.87
C ALA A 28 -41.51 -7.37 -14.13
N ARG A 29 -42.21 -6.24 -14.09
CA ARG A 29 -42.27 -5.29 -15.21
C ARG A 29 -40.84 -4.79 -15.46
N ALA A 30 -40.38 -4.85 -16.71
CA ALA A 30 -39.04 -4.36 -17.06
C ALA A 30 -38.89 -2.89 -16.65
N PRO A 31 -37.72 -2.46 -16.13
CA PRO A 31 -37.52 -1.09 -15.69
C PRO A 31 -37.61 -0.12 -16.88
N ALA A 32 -38.09 1.10 -16.63
CA ALA A 32 -38.30 2.13 -17.65
C ALA A 32 -36.98 2.65 -18.27
N TRP A 33 -35.86 2.34 -17.62
CA TRP A 33 -34.50 2.56 -18.09
C TRP A 33 -33.58 1.53 -17.44
N ARG A 34 -32.46 1.24 -18.10
CA ARG A 34 -31.42 0.36 -17.58
C ARG A 34 -30.06 0.94 -17.95
N ILE A 35 -29.09 0.78 -17.06
CA ILE A 35 -27.70 1.02 -17.39
C ILE A 35 -27.16 -0.23 -18.08
N GLU A 36 -26.59 -0.04 -19.28
CA GLU A 36 -25.90 -1.09 -20.03
C GLU A 36 -24.43 -1.12 -19.60
N ASP A 37 -23.96 -2.29 -19.19
CA ASP A 37 -22.52 -2.52 -19.00
C ASP A 37 -21.88 -2.82 -20.36
N GLY A 38 -21.09 -1.88 -20.86
CA GLY A 38 -20.33 -1.98 -22.09
C GLY A 38 -18.84 -2.26 -21.86
N VAL A 39 -18.43 -2.64 -20.65
CA VAL A 39 -17.02 -2.92 -20.33
C VAL A 39 -16.65 -4.33 -20.81
N ASN A 40 -15.64 -4.41 -21.68
CA ASN A 40 -14.96 -5.69 -21.94
C ASN A 40 -13.99 -5.98 -20.78
N TRP A 41 -14.50 -6.61 -19.72
CA TRP A 41 -13.77 -6.81 -18.46
C TRP A 41 -12.40 -7.48 -18.63
N PRO A 42 -12.25 -8.62 -19.33
CA PRO A 42 -10.94 -9.23 -19.54
C PRO A 42 -9.94 -8.29 -20.25
N GLU A 43 -10.38 -7.56 -21.28
CA GLU A 43 -9.52 -6.64 -22.02
C GLU A 43 -9.15 -5.40 -21.19
N PHE A 44 -10.13 -4.82 -20.50
CA PHE A 44 -9.92 -3.67 -19.62
C PHE A 44 -8.93 -4.02 -18.51
N MET A 45 -9.13 -5.14 -17.81
CA MET A 45 -8.27 -5.55 -16.71
C MET A 45 -6.87 -5.93 -17.17
N LYS A 46 -6.73 -6.57 -18.35
CA LYS A 46 -5.42 -6.84 -18.97
C LYS A 46 -4.58 -5.57 -19.19
N ASN A 47 -5.22 -4.42 -19.41
CA ASN A 47 -4.52 -3.15 -19.53
C ASN A 47 -3.98 -2.61 -18.20
N GLN A 48 -4.45 -3.18 -17.07
CA GLN A 48 -4.03 -2.81 -15.72
C GLN A 48 -2.91 -3.74 -15.17
N ASP A 49 -2.63 -4.85 -15.86
CA ASP A 49 -1.63 -5.85 -15.46
C ASP A 49 -0.22 -5.24 -15.27
N LEU A 50 0.47 -5.77 -14.26
CA LEU A 50 1.91 -5.56 -14.08
C LEU A 50 2.70 -6.52 -14.95
N ILE A 51 3.84 -6.07 -15.47
CA ILE A 51 4.70 -6.85 -16.36
C ILE A 51 6.17 -6.80 -15.95
N TRP A 52 6.90 -7.87 -16.23
CA TRP A 52 8.33 -8.00 -15.98
C TRP A 52 9.03 -8.54 -17.22
N GLY A 53 9.74 -7.67 -17.92
CA GLY A 53 10.75 -8.04 -18.92
C GLY A 53 12.17 -8.05 -18.35
N ARG A 54 12.31 -7.77 -17.05
CA ARG A 54 13.56 -7.77 -16.30
C ARG A 54 13.36 -8.48 -14.98
N MET A 55 14.40 -9.18 -14.52
CA MET A 55 14.35 -9.99 -13.30
C MET A 55 14.23 -9.10 -12.07
N PRO A 56 13.11 -9.15 -11.32
CA PRO A 56 13.01 -8.44 -10.04
C PRO A 56 14.02 -9.01 -9.04
N LYS A 57 14.67 -8.14 -8.27
CA LYS A 57 15.77 -8.49 -7.34
C LYS A 57 15.38 -8.37 -5.87
N SER A 58 14.22 -7.79 -5.59
CA SER A 58 13.79 -7.52 -4.21
C SER A 58 12.28 -7.63 -4.05
N TRP A 59 11.84 -7.63 -2.79
CA TRP A 59 10.43 -7.59 -2.40
C TRP A 59 9.67 -6.40 -3.00
N TYR A 60 10.34 -5.28 -3.25
CA TYR A 60 9.74 -4.07 -3.82
C TYR A 60 9.54 -4.13 -5.34
N GLU A 61 10.08 -5.16 -5.98
CA GLU A 61 10.06 -5.31 -7.43
C GLU A 61 9.21 -6.49 -7.89
N GLY A 62 9.12 -7.55 -7.09
CA GLY A 62 8.49 -8.80 -7.48
C GLY A 62 6.96 -8.74 -7.65
N PRO A 63 6.36 -9.60 -8.50
CA PRO A 63 4.92 -9.86 -8.41
C PRO A 63 4.57 -10.49 -7.07
N PHE A 64 3.33 -10.26 -6.63
CA PHE A 64 2.81 -10.72 -5.36
C PHE A 64 1.48 -11.43 -5.52
N LEU A 65 1.26 -12.47 -4.72
CA LEU A 65 0.07 -13.31 -4.66
C LEU A 65 -0.44 -13.39 -3.23
N GLY A 66 -1.74 -13.52 -3.06
CA GLY A 66 -2.34 -13.84 -1.76
C GLY A 66 -3.86 -14.00 -1.81
N ASP A 67 -4.42 -14.55 -0.73
CA ASP A 67 -5.85 -14.82 -0.57
C ASP A 67 -6.46 -14.21 0.71
N GLY A 68 -5.69 -13.36 1.40
CA GLY A 68 -6.01 -12.79 2.69
C GLY A 68 -5.39 -13.49 3.89
N LEU A 69 -4.76 -14.66 3.67
CA LEU A 69 -4.04 -15.41 4.70
C LEU A 69 -2.63 -15.78 4.23
N LEU A 70 -2.52 -16.60 3.18
CA LEU A 70 -1.24 -16.99 2.61
C LEU A 70 -0.79 -15.93 1.61
N GLY A 71 0.49 -15.57 1.65
CA GLY A 71 1.10 -14.59 0.75
C GLY A 71 2.41 -15.07 0.17
N SER A 72 2.67 -14.69 -1.07
CA SER A 72 3.94 -14.93 -1.76
C SER A 72 4.38 -13.71 -2.56
N MET A 73 5.68 -13.43 -2.53
CA MET A 73 6.38 -12.44 -3.35
C MET A 73 7.44 -13.17 -4.18
N ILE A 74 7.55 -12.85 -5.47
CA ILE A 74 8.39 -13.60 -6.41
C ILE A 74 9.54 -12.72 -6.91
N TYR A 75 10.79 -13.08 -6.62
CA TYR A 75 11.95 -12.31 -7.06
C TYR A 75 13.20 -13.19 -7.11
N GLN A 76 14.31 -12.67 -7.64
CA GLN A 76 15.57 -13.42 -7.65
C GLN A 76 16.05 -13.67 -6.23
N GLU A 77 16.45 -14.91 -5.94
CA GLU A 77 17.12 -15.25 -4.69
C GLU A 77 18.36 -14.36 -4.48
N PRO A 78 18.48 -13.63 -3.36
CA PRO A 78 19.60 -12.74 -3.12
C PRO A 78 20.95 -13.44 -3.30
N GLY A 79 21.78 -12.90 -4.22
CA GLY A 79 23.11 -13.42 -4.50
C GLY A 79 23.16 -14.77 -5.25
N GLN A 80 22.03 -15.30 -5.74
CA GLN A 80 21.98 -16.62 -6.38
C GLN A 80 21.22 -16.61 -7.72
N ASN A 81 21.58 -17.54 -8.60
CA ASN A 81 20.90 -17.78 -9.87
C ASN A 81 19.63 -18.64 -9.68
N LYS A 82 18.69 -18.16 -8.87
CA LYS A 82 17.44 -18.86 -8.54
C LYS A 82 16.29 -17.88 -8.45
N VAL A 83 15.06 -18.37 -8.61
CA VAL A 83 13.84 -17.56 -8.40
C VAL A 83 13.19 -17.97 -7.09
N ARG A 84 13.10 -17.03 -6.16
CA ARG A 84 12.45 -17.17 -4.87
C ARG A 84 10.96 -16.88 -4.99
N PHE A 85 10.15 -17.69 -4.31
CA PHE A 85 8.75 -17.45 -3.97
C PHE A 85 8.67 -17.43 -2.44
N THR A 86 8.46 -16.26 -1.84
CA THR A 86 8.28 -16.21 -0.38
C THR A 86 7.05 -17.00 0.03
N VAL A 87 7.06 -17.60 1.21
CA VAL A 87 5.93 -18.34 1.77
C VAL A 87 5.68 -17.72 3.13
N GLN A 88 4.66 -16.90 3.25
CA GLN A 88 4.34 -16.19 4.49
C GLN A 88 2.85 -16.28 4.79
N HIS A 89 2.46 -16.22 6.07
CA HIS A 89 1.08 -16.47 6.47
C HIS A 89 0.58 -15.52 7.56
N GLY A 90 -0.62 -14.96 7.35
CA GLY A 90 -1.29 -13.93 8.15
C GLY A 90 -1.38 -14.23 9.65
N ARG A 91 -1.51 -15.52 10.00
CA ARG A 91 -1.68 -15.99 11.38
C ARG A 91 -0.38 -16.38 12.10
N VAL A 92 0.76 -16.40 11.41
CA VAL A 92 2.02 -16.83 12.03
C VAL A 92 2.59 -15.69 12.88
N GLN A 93 2.62 -15.88 14.20
CA GLN A 93 3.12 -14.92 15.17
C GLN A 93 3.79 -15.61 16.39
N ASP A 94 4.49 -14.81 17.19
CA ASP A 94 5.00 -15.20 18.51
C ASP A 94 3.90 -15.08 19.59
N HIS A 95 4.11 -15.73 20.74
CA HIS A 95 3.12 -15.89 21.82
C HIS A 95 3.71 -15.60 23.22
N ARG A 96 4.66 -14.67 23.29
CA ARG A 96 5.42 -14.26 24.50
C ARG A 96 5.21 -12.77 24.81
N PRO A 97 4.01 -12.36 25.25
CA PRO A 97 3.63 -10.95 25.40
C PRO A 97 4.53 -10.12 26.32
N GLN A 98 5.30 -10.75 27.22
CA GLN A 98 6.29 -10.06 28.06
C GLN A 98 7.36 -9.29 27.26
N PHE A 99 7.59 -9.62 25.99
CA PHE A 99 8.53 -8.89 25.12
C PHE A 99 7.83 -7.86 24.19
N GLY A 100 6.52 -7.65 24.35
CA GLY A 100 5.73 -6.70 23.58
C GLY A 100 5.50 -7.07 22.11
N SER A 101 4.69 -6.29 21.41
CA SER A 101 4.27 -6.51 20.00
C SER A 101 5.40 -6.47 18.98
N GLY A 102 6.53 -5.82 19.29
CA GLY A 102 7.68 -5.79 18.39
C GLY A 102 8.51 -7.08 18.38
N TRP A 103 8.43 -7.88 19.45
CA TRP A 103 9.27 -9.07 19.63
C TRP A 103 8.47 -10.29 20.06
N GLY A 104 7.70 -10.16 21.13
CA GLY A 104 7.03 -11.26 21.81
C GLY A 104 5.69 -11.66 21.23
N THR A 105 5.01 -10.77 20.51
CA THR A 105 3.75 -11.10 19.81
C THR A 105 3.74 -10.59 18.36
N CYS A 106 4.94 -10.44 17.80
CA CYS A 106 5.12 -10.03 16.40
C CYS A 106 4.77 -11.16 15.43
N ARG A 107 4.50 -10.80 14.18
CA ARG A 107 4.48 -11.75 13.05
C ARG A 107 5.86 -12.38 12.90
N LEU A 108 5.90 -13.69 12.63
CA LEU A 108 7.13 -14.44 12.45
C LEU A 108 7.30 -14.92 11.01
N PRO A 109 8.54 -14.96 10.48
CA PRO A 109 8.82 -15.50 9.17
C PRO A 109 8.59 -17.02 9.13
N VAL A 110 8.18 -17.52 7.97
CA VAL A 110 7.96 -18.96 7.74
C VAL A 110 9.08 -19.55 6.89
N GLY A 111 9.25 -19.05 5.65
CA GLY A 111 10.28 -19.52 4.74
C GLY A 111 10.03 -19.10 3.29
N HIS A 112 10.70 -19.77 2.35
CA HIS A 112 10.52 -19.54 0.93
C HIS A 112 10.81 -20.78 0.08
N LEU A 113 10.20 -20.84 -1.11
CA LEU A 113 10.55 -21.80 -2.15
C LEU A 113 11.55 -21.18 -3.13
N THR A 114 12.43 -21.99 -3.68
CA THR A 114 13.26 -21.62 -4.85
C THR A 114 12.96 -22.54 -6.02
N LEU A 115 12.76 -21.94 -7.19
CA LEU A 115 12.90 -22.61 -8.49
C LEU A 115 14.37 -22.52 -8.90
N ASP A 116 15.01 -23.67 -9.03
CA ASP A 116 16.44 -23.81 -9.32
C ASP A 116 16.64 -24.17 -10.80
N PRO A 117 17.04 -23.22 -11.68
CA PRO A 117 17.32 -23.51 -13.07
C PRO A 117 18.62 -24.31 -13.22
N ALA A 118 18.70 -25.14 -14.25
CA ALA A 118 19.91 -25.88 -14.60
C ALA A 118 20.96 -24.99 -15.29
N GLY A 119 20.51 -23.97 -16.01
CA GLY A 119 21.33 -22.95 -16.68
C GLY A 119 21.34 -21.60 -15.97
N THR A 120 22.19 -20.70 -16.44
CA THR A 120 22.25 -19.31 -15.98
C THR A 120 21.06 -18.52 -16.53
N ILE A 121 20.31 -17.84 -15.67
CA ILE A 121 19.17 -17.01 -16.08
C ILE A 121 19.67 -15.82 -16.90
N THR A 122 19.15 -15.69 -18.13
CA THR A 122 19.50 -14.60 -19.05
C THR A 122 18.36 -13.63 -19.29
N ALA A 123 17.11 -14.06 -19.16
CA ALA A 123 15.94 -13.20 -19.33
C ALA A 123 14.69 -13.74 -18.62
N VAL A 124 13.72 -12.86 -18.41
CA VAL A 124 12.38 -13.18 -17.92
C VAL A 124 11.33 -12.46 -18.76
N ASP A 125 10.16 -13.09 -18.88
CA ASP A 125 8.93 -12.47 -19.40
C ASP A 125 7.76 -12.94 -18.53
N TRP A 126 7.39 -12.13 -17.54
CA TRP A 126 6.34 -12.45 -16.58
C TRP A 126 5.23 -11.39 -16.60
N ARG A 127 4.04 -11.84 -16.21
CA ARG A 127 2.87 -11.00 -16.02
C ARG A 127 2.13 -11.44 -14.78
N LEU A 128 1.72 -10.48 -13.95
CA LEU A 128 0.66 -10.67 -12.96
C LEU A 128 -0.64 -10.20 -13.61
N GLY A 129 -1.45 -11.16 -14.06
CA GLY A 129 -2.75 -10.90 -14.67
C GLY A 129 -3.75 -10.56 -13.58
N LEU A 130 -4.26 -9.33 -13.53
CA LEU A 130 -5.14 -8.92 -12.43
C LEU A 130 -6.49 -9.61 -12.49
N TRP A 131 -7.06 -9.74 -13.69
CA TRP A 131 -8.37 -10.40 -13.90
C TRP A 131 -8.37 -11.84 -13.38
N ASP A 132 -7.30 -12.57 -13.65
CA ASP A 132 -7.16 -13.97 -13.27
C ASP A 132 -6.40 -14.17 -11.96
N ALA A 133 -5.86 -13.10 -11.35
CA ALA A 133 -5.02 -13.11 -10.15
C ALA A 133 -3.90 -14.16 -10.16
N GLU A 134 -3.30 -14.35 -11.32
CA GLU A 134 -2.32 -15.39 -11.60
C GLU A 134 -1.03 -14.75 -12.14
N VAL A 135 0.11 -15.20 -11.63
CA VAL A 135 1.42 -14.89 -12.22
C VAL A 135 1.72 -15.95 -13.26
N THR A 136 1.91 -15.54 -14.50
CA THR A 136 2.35 -16.41 -15.59
C THR A 136 3.64 -15.88 -16.17
N GLY A 137 4.56 -16.76 -16.56
CA GLY A 137 5.76 -16.28 -17.21
C GLY A 137 6.76 -17.34 -17.64
N THR A 138 7.83 -16.86 -18.26
CA THR A 138 8.97 -17.67 -18.68
C THR A 138 10.28 -17.16 -18.08
N ILE A 139 11.20 -18.10 -17.84
CA ILE A 139 12.59 -17.85 -17.49
C ILE A 139 13.42 -18.47 -18.61
N THR A 140 14.21 -17.64 -19.29
CA THR A 140 15.15 -18.10 -20.31
C THR A 140 16.52 -18.24 -19.68
N THR A 141 17.21 -19.33 -20.01
CA THR A 141 18.57 -19.61 -19.57
C THR A 141 19.48 -19.90 -20.76
N ASP A 142 20.77 -20.07 -20.51
CA ASP A 142 21.74 -20.56 -21.49
C ASP A 142 21.53 -22.04 -21.88
N LYS A 143 20.70 -22.80 -21.15
CA LYS A 143 20.41 -24.22 -21.41
C LYS A 143 18.99 -24.49 -21.91
N GLY A 144 18.07 -23.53 -21.84
CA GLY A 144 16.70 -23.73 -22.29
C GLY A 144 15.73 -22.74 -21.69
N ARG A 145 14.52 -23.22 -21.35
CA ARG A 145 13.44 -22.38 -20.80
C ARG A 145 12.63 -23.12 -19.75
N LEU A 146 12.29 -22.40 -18.69
CA LEU A 146 11.24 -22.75 -17.73
C LEU A 146 10.02 -21.88 -17.99
N SER A 147 8.82 -22.46 -17.98
CA SER A 147 7.55 -21.73 -17.98
C SER A 147 6.77 -22.07 -16.73
N PHE A 148 6.09 -21.10 -16.13
CA PHE A 148 5.28 -21.35 -14.94
C PHE A 148 4.00 -20.51 -14.89
N SER A 149 3.07 -21.00 -14.09
CA SER A 149 1.88 -20.28 -13.66
C SER A 149 1.68 -20.48 -12.15
N ALA A 150 1.42 -19.42 -11.39
CA ALA A 150 1.28 -19.46 -9.94
C ALA A 150 0.08 -18.63 -9.47
N PHE A 151 -0.70 -19.19 -8.55
CA PHE A 151 -1.80 -18.50 -7.86
C PHE A 151 -1.94 -19.02 -6.42
N ILE A 152 -2.66 -18.25 -5.59
CA ILE A 152 -3.04 -18.66 -4.23
C ILE A 152 -4.56 -18.75 -4.15
N HIS A 153 -5.07 -19.86 -3.62
CA HIS A 153 -6.50 -20.08 -3.40
C HIS A 153 -6.72 -21.05 -2.24
N ASP A 154 -7.66 -20.75 -1.34
CA ASP A 154 -7.98 -21.58 -0.17
C ASP A 154 -6.75 -22.00 0.66
N GLU A 155 -5.87 -21.03 0.96
CA GLU A 155 -4.61 -21.20 1.67
C GLU A 155 -3.62 -22.17 0.99
N LEU A 156 -3.79 -22.42 -0.30
CA LEU A 156 -2.88 -23.22 -1.12
C LEU A 156 -2.13 -22.32 -2.11
N LEU A 157 -0.79 -22.30 -2.04
CA LEU A 157 0.07 -21.83 -3.11
C LEU A 157 0.20 -22.96 -4.14
N VAL A 158 -0.30 -22.70 -5.34
CA VAL A 158 -0.32 -23.66 -6.45
C VAL A 158 0.56 -23.14 -7.57
N ILE A 159 1.57 -23.92 -7.96
CA ILE A 159 2.49 -23.54 -9.03
C ILE A 159 2.58 -24.70 -10.02
N ARG A 160 2.23 -24.45 -11.28
CA ARG A 160 2.53 -25.37 -12.39
C ARG A 160 3.79 -24.88 -13.09
N ALA A 161 4.76 -25.76 -13.29
CA ALA A 161 5.99 -25.42 -14.01
C ALA A 161 6.38 -26.52 -14.99
N GLU A 162 6.95 -26.12 -16.13
CA GLU A 162 7.41 -26.99 -17.20
C GLU A 162 8.78 -26.52 -17.68
N ALA A 163 9.62 -27.48 -18.11
CA ALA A 163 10.97 -27.22 -18.60
C ALA A 163 11.14 -27.70 -20.05
N SER A 164 12.00 -27.03 -20.80
CA SER A 164 12.37 -27.40 -22.17
C SER A 164 13.86 -27.17 -22.43
N GLY A 165 14.43 -27.89 -23.41
CA GLY A 165 15.87 -27.89 -23.66
C GLY A 165 16.62 -28.69 -22.59
N GLY A 166 17.74 -28.16 -22.11
CA GLY A 166 18.53 -28.72 -20.99
C GLY A 166 18.06 -28.29 -19.60
N GLU A 167 16.92 -27.61 -19.48
CA GLU A 167 16.34 -27.20 -18.20
C GLU A 167 15.60 -28.33 -17.49
N GLN A 168 15.44 -28.18 -16.17
CA GLN A 168 14.64 -29.08 -15.33
C GLN A 168 13.89 -28.26 -14.27
N VAL A 169 12.67 -28.70 -13.93
CA VAL A 169 11.91 -28.10 -12.83
C VAL A 169 12.42 -28.70 -11.51
N ARG A 170 13.07 -27.88 -10.70
CA ARG A 170 13.53 -28.26 -9.35
C ARG A 170 13.06 -27.24 -8.33
N TRP A 171 12.32 -27.73 -7.34
CA TRP A 171 11.84 -26.94 -6.20
C TRP A 171 12.58 -27.31 -4.93
N VAL A 172 12.98 -26.30 -4.15
CA VAL A 172 13.56 -26.48 -2.82
C VAL A 172 12.89 -25.51 -1.85
N PHE A 173 12.39 -26.02 -0.73
CA PHE A 173 11.86 -25.20 0.36
C PHE A 173 12.97 -24.89 1.37
N HIS A 174 13.05 -23.63 1.77
CA HIS A 174 14.01 -23.10 2.73
C HIS A 174 13.25 -22.49 3.91
N PRO A 175 13.20 -23.17 5.07
CA PRO A 175 12.61 -22.57 6.26
C PRO A 175 13.45 -21.41 6.78
N GLU A 176 12.76 -20.40 7.31
CA GLU A 176 13.38 -19.25 7.96
C GLU A 176 13.33 -19.40 9.48
N PRO A 177 14.36 -18.95 10.22
CA PRO A 177 14.31 -18.92 11.67
C PRO A 177 13.14 -18.04 12.13
N ALA A 178 12.27 -18.60 12.97
CA ALA A 178 11.13 -17.89 13.54
C ALA A 178 11.61 -16.84 14.56
N VAL A 179 12.12 -15.71 14.09
CA VAL A 179 12.65 -14.60 14.89
C VAL A 179 11.94 -13.32 14.47
N SER A 180 11.75 -12.38 15.41
CA SER A 180 11.16 -11.09 15.10
C SER A 180 11.88 -10.42 13.91
N PRO A 181 11.13 -9.96 12.89
CA PRO A 181 11.69 -9.15 11.80
C PRO A 181 12.42 -7.88 12.27
N ARG A 182 12.18 -7.41 13.51
CA ARG A 182 12.91 -6.28 14.11
C ARG A 182 14.38 -6.55 14.38
N SER A 183 14.78 -7.82 14.44
CA SER A 183 16.18 -8.23 14.61
C SER A 183 17.12 -7.65 13.53
N ALA A 184 16.57 -7.22 12.39
CA ALA A 184 17.33 -6.53 11.35
C ALA A 184 17.73 -5.10 11.72
N THR A 185 17.08 -4.47 12.71
CA THR A 185 17.28 -3.07 13.09
C THR A 185 17.69 -2.88 14.55
N GLU A 186 17.38 -3.84 15.43
CA GLU A 186 17.69 -3.75 16.85
C GLU A 186 18.01 -5.12 17.46
N ALA A 187 18.75 -5.13 18.57
CA ALA A 187 19.06 -6.35 19.30
C ALA A 187 17.83 -6.89 20.05
N PRO A 188 17.74 -8.23 20.27
CA PRO A 188 16.65 -8.80 21.04
C PRO A 188 16.62 -8.26 22.48
N PRO A 189 15.42 -8.13 23.09
CA PRO A 189 15.30 -7.68 24.47
C PRO A 189 15.93 -8.70 25.44
N THR A 190 16.35 -8.20 26.61
CA THR A 190 16.95 -9.03 27.66
C THR A 190 16.04 -10.22 28.02
N GLY A 191 16.62 -11.42 28.06
CA GLY A 191 15.90 -12.65 28.39
C GLY A 191 15.15 -13.29 27.23
N TYR A 192 15.21 -12.73 26.01
CA TYR A 192 14.63 -13.36 24.83
C TYR A 192 15.43 -14.61 24.44
N VAL A 193 14.76 -15.76 24.44
CA VAL A 193 15.34 -17.04 24.03
C VAL A 193 14.92 -17.35 22.59
N PRO A 194 15.84 -17.73 21.68
CA PRO A 194 15.47 -18.16 20.33
C PRO A 194 14.49 -19.34 20.33
N HIS A 195 13.68 -19.45 19.28
CA HIS A 195 12.84 -20.63 19.08
C HIS A 195 13.69 -21.85 18.71
N PRO A 196 13.26 -23.08 19.02
CA PRO A 196 14.00 -24.27 18.61
C PRO A 196 14.15 -24.35 17.10
N ALA A 197 15.18 -25.06 16.65
CA ALA A 197 15.37 -25.34 15.22
C ALA A 197 14.15 -26.10 14.66
N TRP A 198 13.85 -25.84 13.38
CA TRP A 198 12.82 -26.59 12.69
C TRP A 198 13.22 -28.06 12.53
N THR A 199 12.22 -28.92 12.34
CA THR A 199 12.42 -30.32 11.93
C THR A 199 11.68 -30.57 10.63
N THR A 200 12.10 -31.59 9.90
CA THR A 200 11.47 -32.01 8.64
C THR A 200 10.88 -33.41 8.79
N ALA A 201 9.76 -33.67 8.12
CA ALA A 201 9.12 -34.98 8.08
C ALA A 201 8.47 -35.21 6.72
N THR A 202 8.43 -36.45 6.26
CA THR A 202 7.75 -36.83 5.02
C THR A 202 6.66 -37.85 5.34
N THR A 203 5.40 -37.54 5.03
CA THR A 203 4.26 -38.43 5.35
C THR A 203 3.36 -38.65 4.14
N GLY A 204 3.49 -39.82 3.49
CA GLY A 204 2.68 -40.18 2.32
C GLY A 204 3.00 -39.30 1.10
N GLY A 205 4.29 -39.06 0.84
CA GLY A 205 4.76 -38.23 -0.29
C GLY A 205 4.59 -36.72 -0.10
N ILE A 206 4.16 -36.28 1.08
CA ILE A 206 4.05 -34.86 1.43
C ILE A 206 5.20 -34.51 2.36
N GLU A 207 6.01 -33.54 1.94
CA GLU A 207 7.07 -32.96 2.75
C GLU A 207 6.48 -31.98 3.75
N GLN A 208 7.01 -31.96 4.96
CA GLN A 208 6.63 -31.04 6.01
C GLN A 208 7.85 -30.43 6.68
N VAL A 209 7.74 -29.15 7.03
CA VAL A 209 8.66 -28.45 7.91
C VAL A 209 7.90 -27.96 9.14
N LEU A 210 8.39 -28.32 10.32
CA LEU A 210 7.77 -28.03 11.61
C LEU A 210 8.64 -27.06 12.39
N GLN A 211 8.10 -25.89 12.72
CA GLN A 211 8.74 -24.83 13.49
C GLN A 211 8.04 -24.70 14.86
N PRO A 212 8.53 -25.41 15.90
CA PRO A 212 7.98 -25.29 17.25
C PRO A 212 8.30 -23.92 17.85
N LEU A 213 7.46 -23.42 18.76
CA LEU A 213 7.66 -22.12 19.40
C LEU A 213 7.90 -22.23 20.90
N THR A 214 8.89 -21.49 21.42
CA THR A 214 9.21 -21.46 22.86
C THR A 214 8.05 -20.95 23.71
N GLY A 215 7.21 -20.05 23.17
CA GLY A 215 5.99 -19.57 23.82
C GLY A 215 4.83 -20.58 23.85
N GLY A 216 5.01 -21.78 23.30
CA GLY A 216 3.93 -22.72 22.97
C GLY A 216 3.41 -22.50 21.55
N GLY A 217 2.77 -23.54 20.99
CA GLY A 217 2.34 -23.55 19.60
C GLY A 217 3.39 -24.07 18.60
N GLN A 218 2.98 -24.11 17.33
CA GLN A 218 3.81 -24.59 16.22
C GLN A 218 3.34 -23.94 14.89
N THR A 219 4.28 -23.69 14.00
CA THR A 219 4.01 -23.44 12.57
C THR A 219 4.42 -24.67 11.77
N ALA A 220 3.59 -25.06 10.80
CA ALA A 220 3.88 -26.17 9.90
C ALA A 220 3.69 -25.74 8.45
N THR A 221 4.71 -25.96 7.63
CA THR A 221 4.60 -25.87 6.17
C THR A 221 4.51 -27.27 5.60
N ALA A 222 3.58 -27.52 4.67
CA ALA A 222 3.46 -28.80 3.99
C ALA A 222 3.36 -28.59 2.47
N TYR A 223 4.04 -29.43 1.70
CA TYR A 223 3.97 -29.36 0.24
C TYR A 223 4.20 -30.71 -0.43
N ARG A 224 3.72 -30.82 -1.68
CA ARG A 224 4.05 -31.92 -2.60
C ARG A 224 4.17 -31.39 -4.03
N VAL A 225 4.79 -32.18 -4.89
CA VAL A 225 4.91 -31.91 -6.32
C VAL A 225 4.43 -33.13 -7.08
N ASP A 226 3.32 -33.00 -7.80
CA ASP A 226 2.71 -34.07 -8.62
C ASP A 226 2.52 -33.55 -10.05
N ASP A 227 2.96 -34.29 -11.07
CA ASP A 227 2.78 -33.97 -12.50
C ASP A 227 3.15 -32.51 -12.86
N GLY A 228 4.26 -31.99 -12.31
CA GLY A 228 4.73 -30.62 -12.54
C GLY A 228 3.95 -29.54 -11.80
N VAL A 229 3.02 -29.92 -10.91
CA VAL A 229 2.23 -29.03 -10.06
C VAL A 229 2.70 -29.14 -8.61
N LEU A 230 3.27 -28.05 -8.09
CA LEU A 230 3.54 -27.86 -6.68
C LEU A 230 2.27 -27.35 -5.97
N THR A 231 1.91 -27.98 -4.85
CA THR A 231 0.86 -27.50 -3.94
C THR A 231 1.46 -27.35 -2.55
N LEU A 232 1.43 -26.15 -1.98
CA LEU A 232 1.98 -25.82 -0.67
C LEU A 232 0.96 -25.11 0.21
N THR A 233 1.00 -25.36 1.51
CA THR A 233 0.26 -24.61 2.54
C THR A 233 1.13 -24.32 3.74
N VAL A 234 0.70 -23.31 4.52
CA VAL A 234 1.16 -23.07 5.89
C VAL A 234 -0.03 -23.23 6.84
N ALA A 235 0.20 -23.82 8.01
CA ALA A 235 -0.73 -23.83 9.13
C ALA A 235 -0.02 -23.36 10.40
N HIS A 236 -0.78 -22.76 11.32
CA HIS A 236 -0.28 -22.26 12.59
C HIS A 236 -1.26 -22.61 13.70
N SER A 237 -0.76 -23.10 14.84
CA SER A 237 -1.58 -23.46 16.00
C SER A 237 -0.98 -22.94 17.30
N PHE A 238 -1.84 -22.45 18.17
CA PHE A 238 -1.53 -22.06 19.54
C PHE A 238 -2.77 -22.29 20.42
N PRO A 239 -2.63 -22.88 21.64
CA PRO A 239 -1.38 -23.33 22.27
C PRO A 239 -0.89 -24.71 21.81
N SER A 240 -1.65 -25.39 20.93
CA SER A 240 -1.32 -26.74 20.46
C SER A 240 0.02 -26.79 19.72
N ALA A 241 0.90 -27.69 20.13
CA ALA A 241 2.22 -27.90 19.52
C ALA A 241 2.21 -28.92 18.36
N THR A 242 1.05 -29.48 18.01
CA THR A 242 0.92 -30.56 17.00
C THR A 242 -0.19 -30.34 15.97
N GLU A 243 -1.19 -29.50 16.28
CA GLU A 243 -2.35 -29.31 15.41
C GLU A 243 -2.00 -28.67 14.06
N ALA A 244 -1.02 -27.76 14.02
CA ALA A 244 -0.52 -27.18 12.77
C ALA A 244 0.00 -28.28 11.81
N ALA A 245 0.76 -29.26 12.32
CA ALA A 245 1.29 -30.35 11.52
C ALA A 245 0.17 -31.18 10.86
N THR A 246 -0.86 -31.55 11.63
CA THR A 246 -2.02 -32.30 11.10
C THR A 246 -2.81 -31.46 10.10
N THR A 247 -3.06 -30.19 10.41
CA THR A 247 -3.85 -29.27 9.55
C THR A 247 -3.18 -29.06 8.19
N ALA A 248 -1.88 -28.75 8.18
CA ALA A 248 -1.13 -28.54 6.94
C ALA A 248 -1.11 -29.81 6.07
N LEU A 249 -0.90 -30.97 6.70
CA LEU A 249 -0.89 -32.27 6.01
C LEU A 249 -2.25 -32.59 5.39
N GLU A 250 -3.33 -32.40 6.14
CA GLU A 250 -4.69 -32.65 5.66
C GLU A 250 -5.08 -31.72 4.52
N ARG A 251 -4.70 -30.44 4.57
CA ARG A 251 -5.04 -29.49 3.52
C ARG A 251 -4.38 -29.85 2.19
N VAL A 252 -3.10 -30.25 2.20
CA VAL A 252 -2.43 -30.75 0.98
C VAL A 252 -3.05 -32.07 0.51
N ARG A 253 -3.34 -33.01 1.42
CA ARG A 253 -3.99 -34.29 1.05
C ARG A 253 -5.34 -34.10 0.37
N LYS A 254 -6.16 -33.16 0.88
CA LYS A 254 -7.51 -32.87 0.40
C LYS A 254 -7.55 -31.85 -0.74
N ALA A 255 -6.40 -31.31 -1.15
CA ALA A 255 -6.33 -30.34 -2.24
C ALA A 255 -6.98 -30.90 -3.51
N LEU A 256 -7.88 -30.11 -4.11
CA LEU A 256 -8.55 -30.48 -5.36
C LEU A 256 -7.52 -30.53 -6.52
N PRO A 257 -7.83 -31.24 -7.62
CA PRO A 257 -6.99 -31.21 -8.81
C PRO A 257 -6.82 -29.78 -9.34
N TYR A 258 -5.64 -29.47 -9.92
CA TYR A 258 -5.26 -28.14 -10.42
C TYR A 258 -6.38 -27.44 -11.21
N ALA A 259 -7.01 -28.13 -12.17
CA ALA A 259 -8.05 -27.54 -13.01
C ALA A 259 -9.28 -27.08 -12.22
N ARG A 260 -9.64 -27.79 -11.13
CA ARG A 260 -10.77 -27.44 -10.27
C ARG A 260 -10.41 -26.29 -9.32
N LEU A 261 -9.21 -26.30 -8.74
CA LEU A 261 -8.71 -25.18 -7.94
C LEU A 261 -8.65 -23.89 -8.76
N ARG A 262 -8.05 -23.95 -9.96
CA ARG A 262 -7.95 -22.78 -10.85
C ARG A 262 -9.34 -22.28 -11.28
N ALA A 263 -10.29 -23.16 -11.57
CA ALA A 263 -11.65 -22.74 -11.92
C ALA A 263 -12.35 -22.00 -10.76
N GLY A 264 -12.22 -22.48 -9.51
CA GLY A 264 -12.75 -21.80 -8.33
C GLY A 264 -12.07 -20.45 -8.08
N HIS A 265 -10.75 -20.40 -8.23
CA HIS A 265 -9.96 -19.19 -8.14
C HIS A 265 -10.41 -18.13 -9.15
N LEU A 266 -10.50 -18.49 -10.44
CA LEU A 266 -10.95 -17.57 -11.49
C LEU A 266 -12.38 -17.07 -11.24
N ALA A 267 -13.31 -17.96 -10.88
CA ALA A 267 -14.68 -17.58 -10.61
C ALA A 267 -14.77 -16.54 -9.48
N TRP A 268 -13.99 -16.74 -8.39
CA TRP A 268 -13.96 -15.78 -7.28
C TRP A 268 -13.45 -14.40 -7.72
N TRP A 269 -12.33 -14.35 -8.47
CA TRP A 269 -11.74 -13.08 -8.90
C TRP A 269 -12.58 -12.36 -9.95
N HIS A 270 -13.19 -13.09 -10.89
CA HIS A 270 -14.06 -12.50 -11.90
C HIS A 270 -15.31 -11.89 -11.23
N ASP A 271 -15.95 -12.62 -10.31
CA ASP A 271 -17.10 -12.10 -9.54
C ASP A 271 -16.72 -10.91 -8.64
N PHE A 272 -15.50 -10.92 -8.09
CA PHE A 272 -14.97 -9.83 -7.29
C PHE A 272 -14.95 -8.53 -8.11
N TYR A 273 -14.25 -8.49 -9.24
CA TYR A 273 -14.11 -7.25 -10.01
C TYR A 273 -15.43 -6.70 -10.58
N LEU A 274 -16.43 -7.55 -10.83
CA LEU A 274 -17.73 -7.13 -11.37
C LEU A 274 -18.59 -6.31 -10.39
N LYS A 275 -18.21 -6.20 -9.10
CA LYS A 275 -19.01 -5.51 -8.07
C LYS A 275 -19.09 -3.99 -8.23
N SER A 276 -18.06 -3.36 -8.77
CA SER A 276 -18.02 -1.93 -9.03
C SER A 276 -17.00 -1.61 -10.12
N PHE A 277 -17.12 -0.44 -10.75
CA PHE A 277 -16.20 -0.03 -11.80
C PHE A 277 -15.79 1.43 -11.64
N VAL A 278 -14.49 1.67 -11.74
CA VAL A 278 -13.88 3.00 -11.77
C VAL A 278 -12.97 3.07 -13.00
N SER A 279 -13.11 4.13 -13.78
CA SER A 279 -12.21 4.40 -14.91
C SER A 279 -11.75 5.85 -14.91
N LEU A 280 -10.43 6.00 -15.03
CA LEU A 280 -9.71 7.27 -15.00
C LEU A 280 -9.03 7.53 -16.35
N PRO A 281 -8.89 8.79 -16.77
CA PRO A 281 -8.20 9.13 -18.01
C PRO A 281 -6.68 9.17 -17.84
N ASP A 282 -6.17 9.06 -16.61
CA ASP A 282 -4.75 8.84 -16.30
C ASP A 282 -4.50 7.33 -16.22
N GLU A 283 -3.84 6.79 -17.24
CA GLU A 283 -3.63 5.34 -17.40
C GLU A 283 -2.79 4.74 -16.26
N ARG A 284 -1.79 5.48 -15.76
CA ARG A 284 -0.91 4.98 -14.68
C ARG A 284 -1.65 4.93 -13.35
N LEU A 285 -2.44 5.97 -13.04
CA LEU A 285 -3.26 6.01 -11.84
C LEU A 285 -4.43 5.03 -11.90
N GLN A 286 -5.01 4.81 -13.08
CA GLN A 286 -6.03 3.78 -13.27
C GLN A 286 -5.48 2.40 -12.93
N SER A 287 -4.34 2.02 -13.50
CA SER A 287 -3.70 0.74 -13.18
C SER A 287 -3.34 0.66 -11.70
N PHE A 288 -2.80 1.75 -11.12
CA PHE A 288 -2.48 1.79 -9.69
C PHE A 288 -3.71 1.49 -8.80
N TYR A 289 -4.87 2.08 -9.10
CA TYR A 289 -6.12 1.84 -8.39
C TYR A 289 -6.52 0.35 -8.41
N TRP A 290 -6.56 -0.27 -9.59
CA TRP A 290 -6.94 -1.67 -9.73
C TRP A 290 -5.93 -2.62 -9.07
N ILE A 291 -4.64 -2.26 -9.07
CA ILE A 291 -3.60 -3.00 -8.34
C ILE A 291 -3.81 -2.91 -6.82
N GLN A 292 -4.25 -1.76 -6.29
CA GLN A 292 -4.55 -1.65 -4.86
C GLN A 292 -5.79 -2.46 -4.47
N LEU A 293 -6.80 -2.51 -5.34
CA LEU A 293 -7.97 -3.35 -5.11
C LEU A 293 -7.61 -4.84 -5.10
N TYR A 294 -6.76 -5.28 -6.03
CA TYR A 294 -6.15 -6.60 -6.00
C TYR A 294 -5.35 -6.83 -4.69
N LYS A 295 -4.51 -5.87 -4.30
CA LYS A 295 -3.66 -5.99 -3.09
C LYS A 295 -4.46 -6.17 -1.81
N VAL A 296 -5.50 -5.36 -1.58
CA VAL A 296 -6.33 -5.53 -0.37
C VAL A 296 -7.08 -6.86 -0.40
N ALA A 297 -7.53 -7.30 -1.58
CA ALA A 297 -8.10 -8.63 -1.77
C ALA A 297 -7.08 -9.77 -1.69
N SER A 298 -5.78 -9.52 -1.79
CA SER A 298 -4.78 -10.53 -1.47
C SER A 298 -4.35 -10.50 0.00
N ALA A 299 -4.67 -9.43 0.73
CA ALA A 299 -4.18 -9.19 2.09
C ALA A 299 -5.23 -9.34 3.20
N SER A 300 -6.53 -9.26 2.90
CA SER A 300 -7.57 -9.31 3.92
C SER A 300 -8.86 -10.02 3.50
N ARG A 301 -9.53 -10.66 4.47
CA ARG A 301 -10.87 -11.25 4.36
C ARG A 301 -11.58 -11.05 5.69
N ALA A 302 -12.88 -10.76 5.68
CA ALA A 302 -13.69 -10.76 6.90
C ALA A 302 -13.52 -12.10 7.66
N GLY A 303 -13.37 -12.04 8.97
CA GLY A 303 -13.03 -13.20 9.82
C GLY A 303 -11.56 -13.68 9.76
N GLY A 304 -10.74 -13.13 8.86
CA GLY A 304 -9.28 -13.26 8.89
C GLY A 304 -8.64 -12.32 9.93
N PRO A 305 -7.30 -12.35 10.09
CA PRO A 305 -6.59 -11.41 10.95
C PRO A 305 -6.73 -9.97 10.42
N VAL A 306 -6.74 -8.99 11.32
CA VAL A 306 -6.47 -7.59 10.94
C VAL A 306 -5.08 -7.49 10.30
N MET A 307 -4.97 -6.66 9.27
CA MET A 307 -3.71 -6.50 8.53
C MET A 307 -2.64 -5.92 9.47
N ALA A 308 -1.47 -6.57 9.42
CA ALA A 308 -0.23 -5.92 9.85
C ALA A 308 0.27 -5.06 8.68
N THR A 309 1.20 -4.14 8.95
CA THR A 309 1.70 -3.16 7.96
C THR A 309 2.25 -3.77 6.66
N THR A 310 2.63 -5.04 6.66
CA THR A 310 3.15 -5.77 5.49
C THR A 310 2.11 -6.67 4.80
N GLY A 311 0.86 -6.68 5.28
CA GLY A 311 -0.13 -7.68 4.91
C GLY A 311 0.35 -9.11 5.21
N PRO A 312 0.13 -10.07 4.30
CA PRO A 312 0.69 -11.42 4.44
C PRO A 312 2.16 -11.50 4.01
N TRP A 313 2.71 -10.52 3.27
CA TRP A 313 4.06 -10.57 2.66
C TRP A 313 5.17 -10.09 3.60
N LEU A 314 5.36 -10.79 4.72
CA LEU A 314 6.37 -10.45 5.73
C LEU A 314 7.81 -10.49 5.16
N GLU A 315 8.59 -9.47 5.51
CA GLU A 315 10.04 -9.31 5.30
C GLU A 315 10.63 -8.60 6.54
N PRO A 316 11.96 -8.54 6.73
CA PRO A 316 12.60 -7.73 7.75
C PRO A 316 12.01 -6.32 7.80
N THR A 317 11.49 -5.95 8.97
CA THR A 317 10.78 -4.69 9.17
C THR A 317 10.84 -4.27 10.64
N PRO A 318 10.96 -2.96 10.94
CA PRO A 318 10.79 -2.47 12.30
C PRO A 318 9.33 -2.55 12.78
N TRP A 319 8.35 -2.88 11.94
CA TRP A 319 6.93 -2.84 12.30
C TRP A 319 6.18 -4.18 12.09
N PRO A 320 6.64 -5.30 12.68
CA PRO A 320 6.08 -6.64 12.40
C PRO A 320 4.76 -6.94 13.12
N ALA A 321 3.91 -5.95 13.33
CA ALA A 321 2.71 -6.04 14.16
C ALA A 321 1.56 -5.21 13.55
N VAL A 322 0.41 -5.20 14.22
CA VAL A 322 -0.72 -4.32 13.90
C VAL A 322 -0.47 -2.96 14.56
N TRP A 323 -0.67 -1.86 13.83
CA TRP A 323 -0.45 -0.48 14.33
C TRP A 323 -1.74 0.33 14.26
N TRP A 324 -2.24 0.74 15.42
CA TRP A 324 -3.58 1.31 15.61
C TRP A 324 -3.62 2.84 15.64
N ASN A 325 -2.46 3.49 15.62
CA ASN A 325 -2.36 4.95 15.71
C ASN A 325 -2.34 5.65 14.34
N LEU A 326 -2.58 4.93 13.24
CA LEU A 326 -2.77 5.41 11.86
C LEU A 326 -2.98 4.24 10.88
N ASN A 327 -2.07 3.26 10.88
CA ASN A 327 -1.87 2.36 9.74
C ASN A 327 -3.07 1.45 9.49
N ALA A 328 -3.58 0.77 10.53
CA ALA A 328 -4.75 -0.10 10.42
C ALA A 328 -5.99 0.65 9.92
N GLN A 329 -6.12 1.96 10.16
CA GLN A 329 -7.22 2.74 9.63
C GLN A 329 -7.07 2.96 8.11
N LEU A 330 -5.86 3.30 7.65
CA LEU A 330 -5.55 3.59 6.25
C LEU A 330 -5.73 2.36 5.34
N GLU A 331 -5.44 1.17 5.86
CA GLU A 331 -5.50 -0.08 5.08
C GLU A 331 -6.92 -0.47 4.63
N TYR A 332 -7.96 0.02 5.32
CA TYR A 332 -9.34 -0.46 5.11
C TYR A 332 -10.27 0.57 4.46
N TRP A 333 -9.93 1.86 4.35
CA TRP A 333 -10.88 2.86 3.83
C TRP A 333 -11.35 2.56 2.40
N LEU A 334 -10.46 2.05 1.54
CA LEU A 334 -10.82 1.81 0.13
C LEU A 334 -11.97 0.82 -0.04
N ILE A 335 -12.14 -0.15 0.88
CA ILE A 335 -13.12 -1.24 0.74
C ILE A 335 -14.56 -0.73 0.78
N HIS A 336 -14.76 0.45 1.39
CA HIS A 336 -16.07 1.07 1.53
C HIS A 336 -16.57 1.60 0.19
N GLY A 337 -15.76 2.44 -0.47
CA GLY A 337 -16.11 3.06 -1.76
C GLY A 337 -16.11 2.07 -2.93
N SER A 338 -15.15 1.16 -2.95
CA SER A 338 -15.01 0.14 -4.01
C SER A 338 -16.05 -0.97 -3.94
N ASN A 339 -16.97 -0.95 -2.95
CA ASN A 339 -18.04 -1.94 -2.77
C ASN A 339 -17.54 -3.36 -2.40
N HIS A 340 -16.48 -3.44 -1.57
CA HIS A 340 -15.80 -4.69 -1.19
C HIS A 340 -15.74 -4.93 0.33
N LEU A 341 -16.88 -4.77 0.99
CA LEU A 341 -17.00 -4.89 2.46
C LEU A 341 -16.70 -6.30 2.98
N GLU A 342 -16.71 -7.34 2.12
CA GLU A 342 -16.26 -8.69 2.48
C GLU A 342 -14.79 -8.78 2.89
N LEU A 343 -14.01 -7.71 2.67
CA LEU A 343 -12.60 -7.60 3.05
C LEU A 343 -12.40 -6.98 4.44
N ASP A 344 -13.45 -6.65 5.18
CA ASP A 344 -13.35 -5.95 6.47
C ASP A 344 -12.98 -6.88 7.64
N SER A 345 -11.70 -7.22 7.77
CA SER A 345 -11.20 -7.96 8.92
C SER A 345 -10.97 -7.11 10.17
N LEU A 346 -10.86 -5.78 10.04
CA LEU A 346 -10.71 -4.86 11.18
C LEU A 346 -11.95 -4.94 12.08
N THR A 347 -13.14 -4.81 11.51
CA THR A 347 -14.39 -4.86 12.28
C THR A 347 -14.59 -6.22 12.94
N SER A 348 -14.33 -7.32 12.22
CA SER A 348 -14.40 -8.68 12.80
C SER A 348 -13.41 -8.86 13.95
N THR A 349 -12.19 -8.30 13.83
CA THR A 349 -11.16 -8.41 14.87
C THR A 349 -11.58 -7.67 16.14
N LEU A 350 -12.11 -6.46 16.03
CA LEU A 350 -12.60 -5.72 17.21
C LEU A 350 -13.77 -6.45 17.89
N ASP A 351 -14.67 -7.03 17.09
CA ASP A 351 -15.81 -7.79 17.58
C ASP A 351 -15.42 -9.09 18.31
N GLN A 352 -14.45 -9.84 17.76
CA GLN A 352 -14.03 -11.11 18.33
C GLN A 352 -13.16 -10.97 19.59
N ASN A 353 -12.54 -9.80 19.79
CA ASN A 353 -11.56 -9.57 20.87
C ASN A 353 -12.03 -8.56 21.94
N ARG A 354 -13.35 -8.43 22.16
CA ARG A 354 -13.93 -7.47 23.12
C ARG A 354 -13.37 -7.62 24.54
N ASP A 355 -13.24 -8.85 25.02
CA ASP A 355 -12.73 -9.12 26.36
C ASP A 355 -11.27 -8.70 26.49
N GLN A 356 -10.47 -8.91 25.43
CA GLN A 356 -9.09 -8.45 25.38
C GLN A 356 -9.01 -6.91 25.36
N LEU A 357 -9.87 -6.24 24.59
CA LEU A 357 -9.97 -4.78 24.59
C LEU A 357 -10.34 -4.22 25.98
N VAL A 358 -11.19 -4.92 26.75
CA VAL A 358 -11.46 -4.58 28.15
C VAL A 358 -10.23 -4.86 29.03
N ALA A 359 -9.54 -5.98 28.83
CA ALA A 359 -8.34 -6.33 29.61
C ALA A 359 -7.19 -5.33 29.41
N ASN A 360 -7.13 -4.64 28.26
CA ASN A 360 -6.10 -3.67 27.93
C ASN A 360 -6.17 -2.36 28.74
N VAL A 361 -7.33 -2.00 29.30
CA VAL A 361 -7.40 -0.79 30.16
C VAL A 361 -7.00 -1.13 31.61
N PRO A 362 -6.47 -0.16 32.38
CA PRO A 362 -6.14 -0.37 33.79
C PRO A 362 -7.31 -0.96 34.59
N ALA A 363 -7.02 -1.83 35.55
CA ALA A 363 -8.01 -2.61 36.30
C ALA A 363 -9.15 -1.75 36.88
N ALA A 364 -8.86 -0.53 37.33
CA ALA A 364 -9.83 0.41 37.88
C ALA A 364 -10.93 0.84 36.89
N TYR A 365 -10.69 0.75 35.58
CA TYR A 365 -11.60 1.22 34.53
C TYR A 365 -12.31 0.08 33.77
N ARG A 366 -11.92 -1.18 33.98
CA ARG A 366 -12.40 -2.33 33.18
C ARG A 366 -13.92 -2.56 33.26
N ALA A 367 -14.55 -2.10 34.33
CA ALA A 367 -15.99 -2.26 34.54
C ALA A 367 -16.81 -1.72 33.35
N ASP A 368 -16.40 -0.58 32.79
CA ASP A 368 -17.16 0.13 31.76
C ASP A 368 -16.33 0.64 30.58
N SER A 369 -15.02 0.36 30.55
CA SER A 369 -14.10 0.89 29.54
C SER A 369 -13.41 -0.22 28.74
N ALA A 370 -12.86 0.14 27.58
CA ALA A 370 -12.08 -0.72 26.69
C ALA A 370 -11.09 0.13 25.89
N GLY A 371 -10.00 -0.47 25.41
CA GLY A 371 -8.97 0.23 24.64
C GLY A 371 -7.95 -0.70 24.00
N VAL A 372 -7.05 -0.14 23.21
CA VAL A 372 -5.87 -0.83 22.67
C VAL A 372 -4.73 0.17 22.60
N GLY A 373 -3.52 -0.24 22.98
CA GLY A 373 -2.34 0.61 22.82
C GLY A 373 -1.84 0.66 21.38
N ARG A 374 -0.88 1.55 21.11
CA ARG A 374 -0.31 1.86 19.78
C ARG A 374 -0.15 0.69 18.80
N SER A 375 0.36 -0.44 19.29
CA SER A 375 0.54 -1.64 18.46
C SER A 375 0.24 -2.91 19.23
N SER A 376 -0.31 -3.91 18.54
CA SER A 376 -0.67 -5.20 19.12
C SER A 376 -0.39 -6.36 18.16
N ASP A 377 -0.66 -7.56 18.64
CA ASP A 377 -0.88 -8.73 17.79
C ASP A 377 -2.25 -8.67 17.08
N MET A 378 -2.61 -9.74 16.37
CA MET A 378 -3.89 -9.84 15.68
C MET A 378 -5.11 -9.98 16.61
N PHE A 379 -4.89 -10.12 17.92
CA PHE A 379 -5.95 -10.27 18.94
C PHE A 379 -6.17 -8.99 19.76
N CYS A 380 -5.59 -7.87 19.33
CA CYS A 380 -5.62 -6.60 20.04
C CYS A 380 -4.92 -6.63 21.41
N THR A 381 -3.97 -7.53 21.66
CA THR A 381 -3.28 -7.66 22.95
C THR A 381 -2.26 -6.54 23.16
N ARG A 382 -2.70 -5.40 23.72
CA ARG A 382 -1.81 -4.30 24.14
C ARG A 382 -2.49 -3.38 25.12
N SER A 383 -1.93 -3.26 26.32
CA SER A 383 -2.42 -2.31 27.32
C SER A 383 -2.33 -0.86 26.85
N VAL A 384 -3.35 -0.08 27.19
CA VAL A 384 -3.34 1.38 27.03
C VAL A 384 -2.45 2.00 28.10
N GLY A 385 -1.77 3.09 27.78
CA GLY A 385 -0.97 3.82 28.78
C GLY A 385 -1.83 4.62 29.75
N THR A 386 -1.22 5.19 30.79
CA THR A 386 -1.93 5.94 31.83
C THR A 386 -2.23 7.37 31.39
N PRO A 387 -3.49 7.85 31.46
CA PRO A 387 -3.81 9.26 31.20
C PRO A 387 -3.04 10.18 32.16
N GLY A 388 -2.56 11.32 31.67
CA GLY A 388 -1.71 12.24 32.43
C GLY A 388 -0.21 11.93 32.35
N SER A 389 0.20 10.79 31.80
CA SER A 389 1.61 10.46 31.57
C SER A 389 2.07 10.69 30.12
N GLY A 390 1.23 11.31 29.27
CA GLY A 390 1.49 11.38 27.84
C GLY A 390 1.30 10.06 27.10
N ALA A 391 0.26 9.32 27.44
CA ALA A 391 -0.11 8.09 26.75
C ALA A 391 -1.01 8.35 25.54
N GLU A 392 -0.93 7.48 24.53
CA GLU A 392 -1.96 7.33 23.49
C GLU A 392 -3.14 6.55 24.09
N VAL A 393 -4.33 7.17 24.08
CA VAL A 393 -5.55 6.61 24.69
C VAL A 393 -6.71 6.47 23.70
N GLY A 394 -6.63 7.14 22.54
CA GLY A 394 -7.70 7.21 21.55
C GLY A 394 -7.70 6.16 20.45
N ASP A 395 -6.71 5.27 20.39
CA ASP A 395 -6.48 4.40 19.23
C ASP A 395 -7.68 3.46 18.94
N LEU A 396 -8.33 2.91 19.98
CA LEU A 396 -9.56 2.14 19.81
C LEU A 396 -10.70 3.00 19.27
N THR A 397 -10.86 4.23 19.76
CA THR A 397 -11.90 5.15 19.29
C THR A 397 -11.72 5.46 17.81
N TRP A 398 -10.48 5.63 17.34
CA TRP A 398 -10.22 5.82 15.92
C TRP A 398 -10.45 4.55 15.11
N ALA A 399 -10.03 3.37 15.60
CA ALA A 399 -10.32 2.10 14.95
C ALA A 399 -11.84 1.86 14.79
N LEU A 400 -12.64 2.26 15.79
CA LEU A 400 -14.11 2.18 15.72
C LEU A 400 -14.73 3.13 14.69
N HIS A 401 -14.02 4.17 14.24
CA HIS A 401 -14.46 4.97 13.10
C HIS A 401 -14.48 4.13 11.81
N ASN A 402 -13.51 3.24 11.60
CA ASN A 402 -13.53 2.31 10.46
C ASN A 402 -14.70 1.32 10.55
N ALA A 403 -15.00 0.78 11.74
CA ALA A 403 -16.18 -0.07 11.95
C ALA A 403 -17.49 0.69 11.74
N TRP A 404 -17.56 1.95 12.19
CA TRP A 404 -18.69 2.83 11.91
C TRP A 404 -18.84 3.10 10.42
N LEU A 405 -17.76 3.31 9.67
CA LEU A 405 -17.83 3.45 8.21
C LEU A 405 -18.42 2.19 7.56
N SER A 406 -18.03 0.99 8.00
CA SER A 406 -18.63 -0.26 7.53
C SER A 406 -20.13 -0.33 7.84
N TYR A 407 -20.56 0.10 9.03
CA TYR A 407 -21.99 0.29 9.32
C TYR A 407 -22.63 1.30 8.37
N ARG A 408 -22.05 2.49 8.16
CA ARG A 408 -22.64 3.52 7.32
C ARG A 408 -22.79 3.08 5.86
N HIS A 409 -21.89 2.23 5.36
CA HIS A 409 -21.93 1.73 3.97
C HIS A 409 -22.82 0.49 3.81
N THR A 410 -23.15 -0.24 4.88
CA THR A 410 -24.12 -1.36 4.87
C THR A 410 -25.52 -0.96 5.31
N MET A 411 -25.60 0.03 6.21
CA MET A 411 -26.74 0.32 7.08
C MET A 411 -27.24 -0.93 7.83
N ASP A 412 -26.34 -1.86 8.19
CA ASP A 412 -26.70 -3.03 8.99
C ASP A 412 -26.81 -2.65 10.46
N ASP A 413 -28.06 -2.50 10.93
CA ASP A 413 -28.35 -2.16 12.32
C ASP A 413 -27.85 -3.24 13.31
N ARG A 414 -27.55 -4.48 12.88
CA ARG A 414 -26.90 -5.50 13.73
C ARG A 414 -25.46 -5.12 14.02
N LEU A 415 -24.69 -4.72 13.01
CA LEU A 415 -23.32 -4.25 13.20
C LEU A 415 -23.29 -3.04 14.14
N LEU A 416 -24.23 -2.10 13.98
CA LEU A 416 -24.36 -0.96 14.88
C LEU A 416 -24.68 -1.38 16.33
N ARG A 417 -25.72 -2.19 16.50
CA ARG A 417 -26.25 -2.60 17.81
C ARG A 417 -25.27 -3.49 18.57
N ASP A 418 -24.73 -4.48 17.87
CA ASP A 418 -24.03 -5.56 18.51
C ASP A 418 -22.57 -5.20 18.69
N THR A 419 -21.94 -4.47 17.76
CA THR A 419 -20.49 -4.19 17.76
C THR A 419 -20.15 -2.72 17.99
N VAL A 420 -20.54 -1.82 17.08
CA VAL A 420 -20.06 -0.43 17.08
C VAL A 420 -20.51 0.32 18.33
N PHE A 421 -21.81 0.31 18.63
CA PHE A 421 -22.37 1.04 19.77
C PHE A 421 -21.78 0.60 21.13
N PRO A 422 -21.78 -0.70 21.50
CA PRO A 422 -21.26 -1.12 22.81
C PRO A 422 -19.76 -0.91 22.97
N LEU A 423 -18.96 -1.11 21.91
CA LEU A 423 -17.51 -0.86 21.99
C LEU A 423 -17.19 0.63 22.03
N LEU A 424 -17.86 1.46 21.23
CA LEU A 424 -17.68 2.91 21.24
C LEU A 424 -18.09 3.51 22.59
N ARG A 425 -19.18 2.99 23.19
CA ARG A 425 -19.60 3.37 24.53
C ARG A 425 -18.48 3.14 25.55
N ARG A 426 -17.83 1.97 25.50
CA ARG A 426 -16.69 1.65 26.38
C ARG A 426 -15.46 2.49 26.09
N ALA A 427 -15.14 2.75 24.81
CA ALA A 427 -14.02 3.59 24.44
C ALA A 427 -14.20 5.04 24.93
N ILE A 428 -15.42 5.59 24.82
CA ILE A 428 -15.75 6.93 25.32
C ILE A 428 -15.79 6.98 26.85
N ASN A 429 -16.30 5.94 27.52
CA ASN A 429 -16.27 5.88 28.98
C ASN A 429 -14.86 6.00 29.55
N TYR A 430 -13.84 5.48 28.83
CA TYR A 430 -12.47 5.64 29.25
C TYR A 430 -12.11 7.12 29.44
N TYR A 431 -12.41 7.98 28.46
CA TYR A 431 -12.23 9.43 28.55
C TYR A 431 -13.01 10.07 29.70
N LEU A 432 -14.23 9.59 29.98
CA LEU A 432 -15.07 10.16 31.04
C LEU A 432 -14.44 10.04 32.45
N HIS A 433 -13.54 9.09 32.66
CA HIS A 433 -12.84 8.91 33.93
C HIS A 433 -11.80 9.98 34.22
N PHE A 434 -11.34 10.71 33.21
CA PHE A 434 -10.26 11.69 33.36
C PHE A 434 -10.51 13.04 32.68
N LEU A 435 -11.68 13.24 32.05
CA LEU A 435 -12.18 14.58 31.72
C LEU A 435 -12.55 15.33 33.01
N ALA A 436 -11.95 16.50 33.21
CA ALA A 436 -12.17 17.32 34.40
C ALA A 436 -12.46 18.78 34.02
N PRO A 437 -13.31 19.50 34.77
CA PRO A 437 -13.50 20.93 34.57
C PRO A 437 -12.19 21.71 34.78
N GLY A 438 -11.87 22.61 33.86
CA GLY A 438 -10.81 23.61 33.99
C GLY A 438 -11.26 24.86 34.73
N ALA A 439 -10.36 25.83 34.86
CA ALA A 439 -10.65 27.12 35.50
C ALA A 439 -11.67 27.97 34.72
N ASP A 440 -11.88 27.67 33.42
CA ASP A 440 -12.87 28.28 32.54
C ASP A 440 -14.25 27.60 32.62
N GLY A 441 -14.40 26.58 33.46
CA GLY A 441 -15.62 25.78 33.61
C GLY A 441 -15.87 24.76 32.50
N ARG A 442 -14.98 24.64 31.51
CA ARG A 442 -15.07 23.65 30.42
C ARG A 442 -14.40 22.34 30.81
N LEU A 443 -14.76 21.24 30.17
CA LEU A 443 -14.07 19.96 30.35
C LEU A 443 -12.77 19.95 29.55
N HIS A 444 -11.68 19.61 30.23
CA HIS A 444 -10.33 19.48 29.70
C HIS A 444 -9.80 18.06 29.86
N LEU A 445 -8.88 17.70 28.97
CA LEU A 445 -8.09 16.48 29.05
C LEU A 445 -6.79 16.75 29.82
N PRO A 446 -6.32 15.76 30.61
CA PRO A 446 -4.97 15.79 31.14
C PRO A 446 -3.95 15.60 30.01
N SER A 447 -2.68 15.54 30.38
CA SER A 447 -1.61 15.25 29.43
C SER A 447 -1.82 13.90 28.73
N THR A 448 -1.93 13.92 27.40
CA THR A 448 -2.08 12.77 26.49
C THR A 448 -1.07 12.93 25.34
N LEU A 449 -1.01 11.98 24.41
CA LEU A 449 -0.06 12.04 23.28
C LEU A 449 -0.79 12.17 21.94
N SER A 450 -0.42 13.20 21.18
CA SER A 450 -0.67 13.21 19.73
C SER A 450 0.30 12.23 19.09
N PRO A 451 -0.17 11.20 18.35
CA PRO A 451 0.65 10.10 17.86
C PRO A 451 2.04 10.50 17.36
N GLU A 452 3.04 10.02 18.10
CA GLU A 452 4.47 10.14 17.80
C GLU A 452 5.05 11.56 17.64
N TYR A 453 4.32 12.61 17.99
CA TYR A 453 4.87 13.97 17.92
C TYR A 453 5.86 14.19 19.09
N PRO A 454 7.15 14.49 18.85
CA PRO A 454 8.18 14.39 19.88
C PRO A 454 8.26 15.68 20.71
N VAL A 455 7.38 15.78 21.71
CA VAL A 455 7.29 16.92 22.65
C VAL A 455 6.94 16.45 24.05
N THR A 456 7.10 17.34 25.04
CA THR A 456 6.49 17.17 26.36
C THR A 456 4.98 16.97 26.16
N PRO A 457 4.40 15.85 26.63
CA PRO A 457 3.06 15.48 26.21
C PRO A 457 2.00 16.53 26.59
N PRO A 458 1.24 17.08 25.62
CA PRO A 458 0.37 18.21 25.84
C PRO A 458 -0.93 17.82 26.53
N ARG A 459 -1.57 18.79 27.19
CA ARG A 459 -2.98 18.69 27.55
C ARG A 459 -3.83 18.92 26.30
N ASP A 460 -5.10 18.49 26.34
CA ASP A 460 -6.08 18.85 25.31
C ASP A 460 -5.58 18.58 23.87
N THR A 461 -5.02 17.38 23.62
CA THR A 461 -4.58 17.01 22.28
C THR A 461 -5.74 17.12 21.30
N ASN A 462 -5.51 17.74 20.14
CA ASN A 462 -6.54 17.80 19.09
C ASN A 462 -6.92 16.40 18.58
N TYR A 463 -6.00 15.43 18.68
CA TYR A 463 -6.24 14.01 18.43
C TYR A 463 -7.39 13.48 19.30
N ASP A 464 -7.26 13.55 20.62
CA ASP A 464 -8.26 12.99 21.54
C ASP A 464 -9.54 13.83 21.61
N LEU A 465 -9.44 15.16 21.57
CA LEU A 465 -10.62 16.04 21.51
C LEU A 465 -11.49 15.73 20.29
N ALA A 466 -10.88 15.43 19.14
CA ALA A 466 -11.63 15.09 17.94
C ALA A 466 -12.35 13.75 18.08
N LEU A 467 -11.68 12.75 18.64
CA LEU A 467 -12.24 11.42 18.89
C LEU A 467 -13.37 11.44 19.92
N ILE A 468 -13.25 12.23 21.00
CA ILE A 468 -14.31 12.40 22.01
C ILE A 468 -15.55 13.03 21.38
N ARG A 469 -15.38 14.14 20.63
CA ARG A 469 -16.52 14.79 19.97
C ARG A 469 -17.21 13.85 19.00
N TRP A 470 -16.45 13.20 18.11
CA TRP A 470 -17.00 12.23 17.16
C TRP A 470 -17.71 11.07 17.87
N GLY A 471 -17.10 10.49 18.90
CA GLY A 471 -17.67 9.32 19.57
C GLY A 471 -18.93 9.65 20.37
N CYS A 472 -18.97 10.77 21.10
CA CYS A 472 -20.18 11.23 21.79
C CYS A 472 -21.33 11.52 20.80
N GLN A 473 -21.04 12.18 19.68
CA GLN A 473 -22.04 12.49 18.65
C GLN A 473 -22.57 11.20 18.01
N THR A 474 -21.67 10.29 17.65
CA THR A 474 -22.00 8.98 17.07
C THR A 474 -22.80 8.11 18.04
N LEU A 475 -22.50 8.12 19.34
CA LEU A 475 -23.26 7.39 20.35
C LEU A 475 -24.70 7.89 20.47
N LEU A 476 -24.90 9.22 20.49
CA LEU A 476 -26.24 9.81 20.52
C LEU A 476 -27.04 9.48 19.26
N GLU A 477 -26.42 9.59 18.08
CA GLU A 477 -27.04 9.23 16.80
C GLU A 477 -27.38 7.73 16.73
N SER A 478 -26.48 6.88 17.24
CA SER A 478 -26.68 5.43 17.28
C SER A 478 -27.79 5.04 18.25
N ALA A 479 -27.83 5.63 19.44
CA ALA A 479 -28.89 5.42 20.42
C ALA A 479 -30.26 5.80 19.85
N ALA A 480 -30.34 6.97 19.19
CA ALA A 480 -31.55 7.40 18.50
C ALA A 480 -31.96 6.44 17.37
N ARG A 481 -31.01 5.97 16.54
CA ARG A 481 -31.26 5.01 15.45
C ARG A 481 -31.77 3.66 15.97
N LEU A 482 -31.19 3.17 17.07
CA LEU A 482 -31.50 1.86 17.63
C LEU A 482 -32.71 1.87 18.57
N GLY A 483 -33.22 3.06 18.94
CA GLY A 483 -34.26 3.23 19.95
C GLY A 483 -33.79 2.87 21.36
N VAL A 484 -32.51 3.09 21.66
CA VAL A 484 -31.90 2.81 22.97
C VAL A 484 -31.92 4.07 23.82
N ASP A 485 -32.53 3.99 25.01
CA ASP A 485 -32.45 5.04 26.04
C ASP A 485 -31.26 4.74 26.98
N ASP A 486 -30.05 5.15 26.57
CA ASP A 486 -28.84 4.92 27.37
C ASP A 486 -28.73 5.94 28.52
N PRO A 487 -28.52 5.51 29.77
CA PRO A 487 -28.39 6.42 30.91
C PRO A 487 -27.21 7.41 30.80
N LEU A 488 -26.23 7.15 29.92
CA LEU A 488 -25.11 8.06 29.65
C LEU A 488 -25.42 9.12 28.58
N ALA A 489 -26.57 9.06 27.88
CA ALA A 489 -26.92 10.05 26.86
C ALA A 489 -26.94 11.52 27.38
N PRO A 490 -27.43 11.83 28.60
CA PRO A 490 -27.25 13.16 29.19
C PRO A 490 -25.78 13.54 29.39
N LYS A 491 -24.93 12.60 29.78
CA LYS A 491 -23.49 12.84 29.98
C LYS A 491 -22.77 13.11 28.66
N TRP A 492 -23.06 12.36 27.60
CA TRP A 492 -22.49 12.61 26.27
C TRP A 492 -22.87 13.99 25.73
N ARG A 493 -24.13 14.42 25.94
CA ARG A 493 -24.56 15.79 25.61
C ARG A 493 -23.80 16.84 26.42
N GLN A 494 -23.70 16.67 27.74
CA GLN A 494 -22.91 17.56 28.59
C GLN A 494 -21.46 17.67 28.08
N VAL A 495 -20.84 16.54 27.70
CA VAL A 495 -19.48 16.55 27.15
C VAL A 495 -19.42 17.37 25.88
N LEU A 496 -20.32 17.16 24.92
CA LEU A 496 -20.34 17.96 23.68
C LEU A 496 -20.52 19.46 23.94
N ASP A 497 -21.38 19.81 24.89
CA ASP A 497 -21.72 21.20 25.24
C ASP A 497 -20.60 21.93 26.01
N THR A 498 -19.78 21.18 26.77
CA THR A 498 -18.82 21.78 27.72
C THR A 498 -17.36 21.40 27.47
N LEU A 499 -17.05 20.49 26.54
CA LEU A 499 -15.66 20.17 26.16
C LEU A 499 -14.96 21.40 25.60
N THR A 500 -13.71 21.61 26.00
CA THR A 500 -12.88 22.72 25.52
C THR A 500 -12.75 22.74 24.00
N ASP A 501 -12.60 23.94 23.42
CA ASP A 501 -12.46 24.09 21.97
C ASP A 501 -11.13 23.48 21.50
N TYR A 502 -11.05 23.14 20.22
CA TYR A 502 -9.80 22.68 19.62
C TYR A 502 -8.72 23.76 19.75
N PRO A 503 -7.57 23.49 20.41
CA PRO A 503 -6.47 24.44 20.44
C PRO A 503 -6.02 24.82 19.02
N ALA A 504 -5.97 26.12 18.76
CA ALA A 504 -5.56 26.69 17.49
C ALA A 504 -4.83 28.02 17.71
N ASP A 505 -3.91 28.37 16.82
CA ASP A 505 -3.13 29.59 16.86
C ASP A 505 -3.12 30.31 15.49
N ALA A 506 -2.19 31.26 15.32
CA ALA A 506 -2.01 32.00 14.08
C ALA A 506 -1.64 31.11 12.89
N ASN A 507 -1.10 29.91 13.10
CA ASN A 507 -0.69 28.94 12.08
C ASN A 507 -1.74 27.85 11.82
N GLY A 508 -2.79 27.76 12.64
CA GLY A 508 -3.89 26.79 12.46
C GLY A 508 -4.11 25.93 13.68
N PHE A 509 -4.64 24.71 13.50
CA PHE A 509 -4.81 23.75 14.58
C PHE A 509 -3.46 23.34 15.18
N MET A 510 -3.39 23.35 16.51
CA MET A 510 -2.20 22.99 17.29
C MET A 510 -2.16 21.48 17.58
N ILE A 511 -1.07 20.97 18.15
CA ILE A 511 -0.98 19.57 18.61
C ILE A 511 -1.88 19.36 19.85
N GLY A 512 -1.83 20.30 20.78
CA GLY A 512 -2.69 20.37 21.97
C GLY A 512 -2.56 21.73 22.65
N ALA A 513 -3.13 21.88 23.85
CA ALA A 513 -3.00 23.11 24.62
C ALA A 513 -1.52 23.46 24.84
N ASP A 514 -1.18 24.73 24.65
CA ASP A 514 0.17 25.29 24.80
C ASP A 514 1.24 24.65 23.89
N THR A 515 0.85 23.83 22.90
CA THR A 515 1.78 23.07 22.05
C THR A 515 1.47 23.26 20.57
N PRO A 516 2.10 24.26 19.91
CA PRO A 516 1.89 24.52 18.49
C PRO A 516 2.47 23.43 17.59
N TYR A 517 1.98 23.34 16.35
CA TYR A 517 2.65 22.57 15.30
C TYR A 517 3.88 23.36 14.81
N ALA A 518 5.01 23.16 15.48
CA ALA A 518 6.24 23.94 15.28
C ALA A 518 7.37 23.18 14.58
N GLN A 519 7.24 21.88 14.36
CA GLN A 519 8.25 21.06 13.67
C GLN A 519 7.58 20.10 12.68
N SER A 520 8.32 19.75 11.62
CA SER A 520 7.85 18.77 10.64
C SER A 520 7.56 17.43 11.32
N HIS A 521 6.40 16.87 11.00
CA HIS A 521 5.96 15.55 11.42
C HIS A 521 5.11 14.90 10.33
N ARG A 522 5.24 13.59 10.20
CA ARG A 522 4.55 12.80 9.18
C ARG A 522 3.05 12.62 9.46
N HIS A 523 2.68 12.50 10.73
CA HIS A 523 1.28 12.31 11.14
C HIS A 523 0.49 13.61 11.05
N TYR A 524 -0.78 13.50 10.66
CA TYR A 524 -1.76 14.59 10.64
C TYR A 524 -2.83 14.43 11.74
N SER A 525 -2.48 13.78 12.86
CA SER A 525 -3.38 13.48 13.99
C SER A 525 -4.08 14.72 14.58
N HIS A 526 -3.42 15.87 14.55
CA HIS A 526 -3.97 17.15 14.99
C HIS A 526 -5.05 17.72 14.03
N LEU A 527 -5.27 17.10 12.87
CA LEU A 527 -6.25 17.47 11.86
C LEU A 527 -7.38 16.44 11.73
N LEU A 528 -7.49 15.48 12.66
CA LEU A 528 -8.51 14.41 12.60
C LEU A 528 -9.94 14.92 12.49
N MET A 529 -10.24 16.05 13.15
CA MET A 529 -11.56 16.69 13.08
C MET A 529 -11.91 17.13 11.66
N ILE A 530 -10.92 17.39 10.81
CA ILE A 530 -11.09 17.73 9.39
C ILE A 530 -11.23 16.45 8.56
N TYR A 531 -10.22 15.57 8.66
CA TYR A 531 -10.18 14.29 7.96
C TYR A 531 -9.52 13.23 8.86
N PRO A 532 -10.12 12.04 9.03
CA PRO A 532 -11.28 11.50 8.31
C PRO A 532 -12.62 11.67 9.06
N LEU A 533 -12.68 12.39 10.19
CA LEU A 533 -13.90 12.43 11.03
C LEU A 533 -14.97 13.41 10.51
N TYR A 534 -14.59 14.40 9.69
CA TYR A 534 -15.49 15.39 9.10
C TYR A 534 -16.39 16.14 10.11
N LEU A 535 -15.83 16.47 11.28
CA LEU A 535 -16.47 17.36 12.27
C LEU A 535 -16.33 18.84 11.88
N VAL A 536 -15.18 19.19 11.30
CA VAL A 536 -14.81 20.51 10.79
C VAL A 536 -14.63 20.41 9.28
N THR A 537 -15.54 20.99 8.49
CA THR A 537 -15.62 20.72 7.05
C THR A 537 -15.68 21.99 6.21
N TRP A 538 -15.34 21.86 4.93
CA TRP A 538 -15.39 22.95 3.95
C TRP A 538 -16.81 23.44 3.64
N ASP A 539 -17.81 22.58 3.88
CA ASP A 539 -19.23 22.92 3.77
C ASP A 539 -19.69 23.87 4.91
N GLN A 540 -18.87 24.08 5.95
CA GLN A 540 -19.06 25.10 6.99
C GLN A 540 -18.22 26.34 6.62
N PRO A 541 -18.79 27.41 6.03
CA PRO A 541 -17.99 28.50 5.47
C PRO A 541 -17.08 29.21 6.48
N GLY A 542 -17.49 29.28 7.75
CA GLY A 542 -16.70 29.87 8.84
C GLY A 542 -15.40 29.11 9.15
N ASN A 543 -15.31 27.82 8.81
CA ASN A 543 -14.15 26.99 9.08
C ASN A 543 -13.09 27.03 7.97
N ARG A 544 -13.43 27.53 6.78
CA ARG A 544 -12.55 27.49 5.59
C ARG A 544 -11.17 28.12 5.81
N PRO A 545 -11.06 29.35 6.37
CA PRO A 545 -9.73 29.96 6.57
C PRO A 545 -8.85 29.15 7.53
N LEU A 546 -9.44 28.55 8.56
CA LEU A 546 -8.71 27.74 9.54
C LEU A 546 -8.26 26.41 8.95
N ILE A 547 -9.14 25.73 8.20
CA ILE A 547 -8.81 24.48 7.48
C ILE A 547 -7.64 24.71 6.52
N GLU A 548 -7.77 25.71 5.64
CA GLU A 548 -6.76 26.00 4.61
C GLU A 548 -5.41 26.35 5.24
N ARG A 549 -5.41 27.20 6.27
CA ARG A 549 -4.19 27.58 6.98
C ARG A 549 -3.52 26.40 7.69
N SER A 550 -4.30 25.54 8.36
CA SER A 550 -3.76 24.38 9.08
C SER A 550 -3.10 23.37 8.13
N VAL A 551 -3.77 23.06 7.01
CA VAL A 551 -3.24 22.12 6.01
C VAL A 551 -2.01 22.70 5.30
N ALA A 552 -2.05 23.99 4.92
CA ALA A 552 -0.91 24.67 4.31
C ALA A 552 0.31 24.72 5.26
N HIS A 553 0.09 25.02 6.55
CA HIS A 553 1.16 25.07 7.55
C HIS A 553 1.80 23.70 7.76
N TRP A 554 0.99 22.65 7.93
CA TRP A 554 1.49 21.27 8.01
C TRP A 554 2.35 20.90 6.80
N GLN A 555 1.87 21.24 5.60
CA GLN A 555 2.55 20.90 4.36
C GLN A 555 3.77 21.78 4.05
N SER A 556 3.94 22.92 4.73
CA SER A 556 5.13 23.75 4.58
C SER A 556 6.37 23.18 5.30
N LEU A 557 6.18 22.31 6.30
CA LEU A 557 7.25 21.68 7.07
C LEU A 557 7.47 20.22 6.61
N THR A 558 8.39 20.00 5.66
CA THR A 558 8.44 18.74 4.87
C THR A 558 9.47 17.70 5.31
N SER A 559 10.43 18.04 6.18
CA SER A 559 11.62 17.19 6.45
C SER A 559 11.30 15.78 7.00
N ALA A 560 10.17 15.62 7.70
CA ALA A 560 9.71 14.37 8.26
C ALA A 560 8.62 13.67 7.44
N HIS A 561 8.10 14.27 6.36
CA HIS A 561 7.00 13.71 5.57
C HIS A 561 7.30 12.31 5.03
N ARG A 562 6.22 11.55 4.83
CA ARG A 562 6.20 10.23 4.19
C ARG A 562 5.05 10.18 3.18
N GLY A 563 4.92 9.08 2.46
CA GLY A 563 3.88 8.89 1.45
C GLY A 563 2.47 9.16 1.97
N TYR A 564 2.12 8.73 3.19
CA TYR A 564 0.80 9.03 3.75
C TYR A 564 0.59 10.50 4.14
N SER A 565 1.68 11.28 4.29
CA SER A 565 1.57 12.73 4.41
C SER A 565 1.04 13.33 3.10
N HIS A 566 1.42 12.77 1.95
CA HIS A 566 0.91 13.18 0.64
C HIS A 566 -0.51 12.66 0.39
N THR A 567 -0.83 11.40 0.68
CA THR A 567 -2.20 10.87 0.49
C THR A 567 -3.20 11.55 1.43
N GLY A 568 -2.84 11.79 2.69
CA GLY A 568 -3.65 12.55 3.64
C GLY A 568 -3.92 13.99 3.16
N ALA A 569 -2.88 14.68 2.65
CA ALA A 569 -3.05 16.00 2.05
C ALA A 569 -3.98 15.97 0.83
N ALA A 570 -3.83 14.98 -0.05
CA ALA A 570 -4.70 14.82 -1.22
C ALA A 570 -6.18 14.69 -0.81
N SER A 571 -6.50 13.87 0.18
CA SER A 571 -7.87 13.73 0.71
C SER A 571 -8.39 15.02 1.37
N LEU A 572 -7.55 15.72 2.14
CA LEU A 572 -7.89 17.03 2.73
C LEU A 572 -8.20 18.08 1.66
N TYR A 573 -7.41 18.18 0.59
CA TYR A 573 -7.66 19.10 -0.52
C TYR A 573 -8.85 18.67 -1.37
N ALA A 574 -9.09 17.37 -1.53
CA ALA A 574 -10.30 16.86 -2.18
C ALA A 574 -11.56 17.26 -1.39
N MET A 575 -11.54 17.23 -0.06
CA MET A 575 -12.64 17.72 0.78
C MET A 575 -12.92 19.23 0.55
N MET A 576 -11.90 20.02 0.23
CA MET A 576 -12.04 21.44 -0.14
C MET A 576 -12.53 21.69 -1.58
N GLY A 577 -12.71 20.64 -2.39
CA GLY A 577 -13.04 20.76 -3.82
C GLY A 577 -11.83 21.10 -4.71
N LYS A 578 -10.60 21.06 -4.17
CA LYS A 578 -9.36 21.46 -4.88
C LYS A 578 -8.70 20.26 -5.56
N GLY A 579 -9.35 19.75 -6.61
CA GLY A 579 -8.94 18.54 -7.33
C GLY A 579 -7.52 18.58 -7.91
N ASP A 580 -7.13 19.68 -8.55
CA ASP A 580 -5.77 19.82 -9.13
C ASP A 580 -4.68 19.78 -8.04
N THR A 581 -4.93 20.43 -6.90
CA THR A 581 -4.01 20.38 -5.75
C THR A 581 -3.95 18.97 -5.17
N ALA A 582 -5.08 18.28 -5.02
CA ALA A 582 -5.12 16.91 -4.55
C ALA A 582 -4.30 15.98 -5.47
N LEU A 583 -4.45 16.12 -6.79
CA LEU A 583 -3.66 15.37 -7.76
C LEU A 583 -2.16 15.65 -7.64
N SER A 584 -1.74 16.90 -7.43
CA SER A 584 -0.29 17.22 -7.32
C SER A 584 0.40 16.54 -6.13
N TYR A 585 -0.32 16.29 -5.03
CA TYR A 585 0.20 15.53 -3.90
C TYR A 585 0.34 14.05 -4.23
N LEU A 586 -0.62 13.48 -4.96
CA LEU A 586 -0.48 12.12 -5.48
C LEU A 586 0.67 12.01 -6.49
N ASP A 587 0.82 12.97 -7.40
CA ASP A 587 1.96 13.00 -8.33
C ASP A 587 3.30 13.03 -7.57
N SER A 588 3.39 13.78 -6.46
CA SER A 588 4.59 13.80 -5.60
C SER A 588 4.85 12.45 -4.90
N PHE A 589 3.79 11.74 -4.51
CA PHE A 589 3.90 10.39 -3.94
C PHE A 589 4.35 9.35 -4.98
N PHE A 590 3.97 9.52 -6.24
CA PHE A 590 4.33 8.63 -7.34
C PHE A 590 5.64 9.01 -8.04
N ASP A 591 6.21 10.18 -7.74
CA ASP A 591 7.46 10.63 -8.33
C ASP A 591 8.59 9.68 -7.92
N PRO A 592 9.22 8.96 -8.87
CA PRO A 592 10.32 8.06 -8.53
C PRO A 592 11.61 8.80 -8.11
N ALA A 593 11.65 10.14 -8.23
CA ALA A 593 12.69 10.99 -7.66
C ALA A 593 12.40 11.44 -6.21
N ALA A 594 11.19 11.18 -5.68
CA ALA A 594 10.87 11.47 -4.29
C ALA A 594 11.75 10.65 -3.33
N ARG A 595 11.98 11.19 -2.12
CA ARG A 595 12.79 10.54 -1.07
C ARG A 595 12.27 9.13 -0.72
N TYR A 596 10.96 8.95 -0.76
CA TYR A 596 10.28 7.68 -0.53
C TYR A 596 9.27 7.47 -1.66
N PRO A 597 9.65 6.82 -2.76
CA PRO A 597 8.75 6.62 -3.89
C PRO A 597 7.97 5.32 -3.75
N VAL A 598 6.78 5.27 -4.37
CA VAL A 598 6.09 4.01 -4.65
C VAL A 598 6.96 3.13 -5.53
N ARG A 599 7.05 1.83 -5.20
CA ARG A 599 7.94 0.89 -5.86
C ARG A 599 7.31 0.25 -7.08
N ALA A 600 8.11 -0.52 -7.84
CA ALA A 600 7.71 -1.08 -9.14
C ALA A 600 6.45 -1.95 -9.04
N ASN A 601 6.29 -2.73 -7.97
CA ASN A 601 5.10 -3.54 -7.71
C ASN A 601 4.00 -2.80 -6.92
N THR A 602 4.08 -1.46 -6.83
CA THR A 602 3.21 -0.57 -6.06
C THR A 602 3.24 -0.73 -4.53
N HIS A 603 4.15 -1.53 -3.97
CA HIS A 603 4.41 -1.49 -2.53
C HIS A 603 5.22 -0.25 -2.15
N TYR A 604 5.35 -0.01 -0.85
CA TYR A 604 5.96 1.20 -0.34
C TYR A 604 7.00 0.89 0.73
N ALA A 605 8.01 1.75 0.81
CA ALA A 605 9.13 1.62 1.73
C ALA A 605 9.32 2.93 2.49
N GLU A 606 9.28 2.86 3.82
CA GLU A 606 9.68 3.98 4.69
C GLU A 606 10.97 3.62 5.43
N GLY A 607 10.86 3.11 6.65
CA GLY A 607 11.93 2.44 7.39
C GLY A 607 11.92 0.91 7.20
N GLY A 608 10.96 0.41 6.41
CA GLY A 608 10.71 -0.99 6.11
C GLY A 608 9.51 -1.12 5.17
N PRO A 609 9.15 -2.36 4.78
CA PRO A 609 8.00 -2.62 3.91
C PRO A 609 6.70 -2.27 4.61
N VAL A 610 5.83 -1.54 3.90
CA VAL A 610 4.49 -1.13 4.37
C VAL A 610 3.49 -1.12 3.20
N ILE A 611 2.19 -1.31 3.46
CA ILE A 611 1.14 -1.37 2.43
C ILE A 611 0.02 -0.35 2.61
N GLU A 612 -0.17 0.21 3.80
CA GLU A 612 -1.25 1.13 4.12
C GLU A 612 -1.22 2.41 3.29
N THR A 613 -0.02 2.88 2.93
CA THR A 613 0.16 4.15 2.23
C THR A 613 -0.36 4.09 0.78
N PRO A 614 0.04 3.10 -0.06
CA PRO A 614 -0.59 2.88 -1.36
C PRO A 614 -2.12 2.69 -1.29
N LEU A 615 -2.61 1.94 -0.30
CA LEU A 615 -4.04 1.72 -0.09
C LEU A 615 -4.77 3.05 0.22
N SER A 616 -4.18 3.89 1.08
CA SER A 616 -4.65 5.25 1.34
C SER A 616 -4.62 6.14 0.08
N GLY A 617 -3.65 5.96 -0.82
CA GLY A 617 -3.64 6.67 -2.11
C GLY A 617 -4.87 6.38 -2.97
N SER A 618 -5.41 5.14 -2.91
CA SER A 618 -6.68 4.81 -3.57
C SER A 618 -7.87 5.47 -2.90
N GLN A 619 -7.85 5.63 -1.56
CA GLN A 619 -8.86 6.43 -0.87
C GLN A 619 -8.82 7.90 -1.31
N SER A 620 -7.65 8.49 -1.53
CA SER A 620 -7.55 9.85 -2.06
C SER A 620 -8.13 9.98 -3.48
N ILE A 621 -7.98 8.94 -4.30
CA ILE A 621 -8.68 8.87 -5.61
C ILE A 621 -10.19 8.84 -5.37
N HIS A 622 -10.69 7.99 -4.47
CA HIS A 622 -12.11 7.98 -4.12
C HIS A 622 -12.62 9.35 -3.69
N ASP A 623 -11.89 10.05 -2.80
CA ASP A 623 -12.31 11.36 -2.28
C ASP A 623 -12.39 12.43 -3.39
N MET A 624 -11.63 12.31 -4.47
CA MET A 624 -11.78 13.18 -5.66
C MET A 624 -13.02 12.84 -6.48
N LEU A 625 -13.39 11.56 -6.56
CA LEU A 625 -14.48 11.05 -7.40
C LEU A 625 -15.85 11.09 -6.72
N CYS A 626 -15.94 10.71 -5.44
CA CYS A 626 -17.18 10.63 -4.69
C CYS A 626 -16.94 10.71 -3.17
N GLN A 627 -17.68 11.58 -2.49
CA GLN A 627 -17.64 11.73 -1.03
C GLN A 627 -19.02 11.49 -0.42
N SER A 628 -19.12 10.96 0.79
CA SER A 628 -20.43 10.64 1.40
C SER A 628 -20.57 10.93 2.90
N TRP A 629 -19.72 11.79 3.44
CA TRP A 629 -19.75 12.25 4.83
C TRP A 629 -20.80 13.35 5.06
N GLY A 630 -21.20 13.55 6.32
CA GLY A 630 -22.16 14.59 6.72
C GLY A 630 -23.60 14.35 6.21
N GLY A 631 -23.95 13.11 5.88
CA GLY A 631 -25.28 12.75 5.36
C GLY A 631 -25.56 13.25 3.93
N ILE A 632 -24.53 13.65 3.18
CA ILE A 632 -24.63 14.12 1.80
C ILE A 632 -23.70 13.30 0.91
N VAL A 633 -24.24 12.69 -0.13
CA VAL A 633 -23.47 12.08 -1.22
C VAL A 633 -23.07 13.19 -2.20
N ARG A 634 -21.78 13.32 -2.51
CA ARG A 634 -21.23 14.32 -3.44
C ARG A 634 -20.57 13.59 -4.59
N VAL A 635 -21.09 13.77 -5.80
CA VAL A 635 -20.55 13.17 -7.02
C VAL A 635 -19.60 14.15 -7.70
N PHE A 636 -18.39 13.67 -8.02
CA PHE A 636 -17.30 14.45 -8.62
C PHE A 636 -16.98 15.75 -7.87
N PRO A 637 -16.82 15.73 -6.53
CA PRO A 637 -16.64 16.95 -5.72
C PRO A 637 -15.32 17.67 -5.98
N ALA A 638 -14.28 16.95 -6.38
CA ALA A 638 -12.93 17.49 -6.54
C ALA A 638 -12.17 16.80 -7.70
N VAL A 639 -12.82 16.70 -8.86
CA VAL A 639 -12.19 16.14 -10.05
C VAL A 639 -11.12 17.10 -10.60
N PRO A 640 -9.87 16.67 -10.79
CA PRO A 640 -8.83 17.46 -11.45
C PRO A 640 -9.26 17.91 -12.84
N ALA A 641 -8.85 19.11 -13.26
CA ALA A 641 -9.19 19.68 -14.55
C ALA A 641 -8.69 18.81 -15.74
N ALA A 642 -7.58 18.10 -15.55
CA ALA A 642 -7.03 17.16 -16.51
C ALA A 642 -7.94 15.93 -16.74
N TRP A 643 -8.84 15.60 -15.81
CA TRP A 643 -9.71 14.43 -15.89
C TRP A 643 -11.07 14.79 -16.52
N ARG A 644 -11.07 14.94 -17.84
CA ARG A 644 -12.25 15.32 -18.63
C ARG A 644 -13.31 14.21 -18.70
N ASP A 645 -12.87 12.97 -18.85
CA ASP A 645 -13.72 11.79 -18.92
C ASP A 645 -13.47 10.92 -17.70
N LEU A 646 -14.53 10.52 -16.99
CA LEU A 646 -14.47 9.69 -15.80
C LEU A 646 -15.71 8.83 -15.69
N VAL A 647 -15.57 7.64 -15.10
CA VAL A 647 -16.70 6.78 -14.79
C VAL A 647 -16.56 6.22 -13.38
N ILE A 648 -17.65 6.28 -12.63
CA ILE A 648 -17.88 5.44 -11.45
C ILE A 648 -19.17 4.66 -11.70
N HIS A 649 -19.21 3.37 -11.36
CA HIS A 649 -20.38 2.52 -11.48
C HIS A 649 -20.45 1.60 -10.27
N ASP A 650 -21.64 1.54 -9.67
CA ASP A 650 -21.92 0.84 -8.42
C ASP A 650 -20.93 1.13 -7.28
N PHE A 651 -20.42 2.38 -7.26
CA PHE A 651 -19.61 2.92 -6.18
C PHE A 651 -20.45 3.04 -4.91
N ARG A 652 -20.01 2.44 -3.81
CA ARG A 652 -20.81 2.39 -2.59
C ARG A 652 -20.56 3.63 -1.73
N THR A 653 -21.63 4.16 -1.15
CA THR A 653 -21.56 5.34 -0.28
C THR A 653 -22.25 5.11 1.06
N GLN A 654 -22.00 6.00 2.03
CA GLN A 654 -22.78 6.03 3.26
C GLN A 654 -24.28 6.16 2.97
N GLY A 655 -25.11 5.52 3.80
CA GLY A 655 -26.55 5.32 3.54
C GLY A 655 -26.85 4.04 2.76
N ALA A 656 -25.83 3.25 2.44
CA ALA A 656 -25.89 2.05 1.61
C ALA A 656 -26.50 2.33 0.22
N PHE A 657 -25.99 3.36 -0.45
CA PHE A 657 -26.31 3.64 -1.85
C PHE A 657 -25.23 3.08 -2.77
N LEU A 658 -25.64 2.61 -3.95
CA LEU A 658 -24.75 2.36 -5.08
C LEU A 658 -24.93 3.48 -6.09
N VAL A 659 -23.85 4.20 -6.38
CA VAL A 659 -23.83 5.37 -7.24
C VAL A 659 -23.12 5.03 -8.54
N SER A 660 -23.77 5.34 -9.66
CA SER A 660 -23.13 5.34 -10.97
C SER A 660 -23.18 6.74 -11.56
N ALA A 661 -22.06 7.25 -12.07
CA ALA A 661 -22.00 8.54 -12.71
C ALA A 661 -20.95 8.52 -13.82
N VAL A 662 -21.29 9.19 -14.93
CA VAL A 662 -20.40 9.34 -16.08
C VAL A 662 -20.11 10.83 -16.26
N ARG A 663 -18.84 11.17 -16.38
CA ARG A 663 -18.37 12.51 -16.76
C ARG A 663 -17.83 12.43 -18.19
N ARG A 664 -18.29 13.34 -19.05
CA ARG A 664 -17.83 13.51 -20.44
C ARG A 664 -17.49 14.96 -20.68
N ASP A 665 -16.38 15.22 -21.34
CA ASP A 665 -15.93 16.59 -21.63
C ASP A 665 -16.03 17.49 -20.40
N GLY A 666 -15.56 17.00 -19.26
CA GLY A 666 -15.55 17.68 -17.95
C GLY A 666 -16.92 18.10 -17.42
N ARG A 667 -18.00 17.43 -17.83
CA ARG A 667 -19.35 17.63 -17.32
C ARG A 667 -19.98 16.31 -16.92
N THR A 668 -20.71 16.29 -15.81
CA THR A 668 -21.50 15.12 -15.40
C THR A 668 -22.64 14.94 -16.40
N SER A 669 -22.75 13.74 -16.97
CA SER A 669 -23.77 13.39 -17.96
C SER A 669 -25.06 12.92 -17.28
N PHE A 670 -24.93 11.95 -16.38
CA PHE A 670 -26.02 11.46 -15.54
C PHE A 670 -25.47 10.96 -14.20
N VAL A 671 -26.39 10.81 -13.23
CA VAL A 671 -26.14 10.13 -11.96
C VAL A 671 -27.28 9.14 -11.72
N ARG A 672 -26.94 7.87 -11.47
CA ARG A 672 -27.87 6.84 -10.99
C ARG A 672 -27.56 6.56 -9.53
N VAL A 673 -28.60 6.48 -8.70
CA VAL A 673 -28.47 6.04 -7.32
C VAL A 673 -29.43 4.88 -7.06
N ARG A 674 -28.92 3.75 -6.59
CA ARG A 674 -29.69 2.61 -6.09
C ARG A 674 -29.63 2.59 -4.57
N SER A 675 -30.78 2.48 -3.92
CA SER A 675 -30.89 2.41 -2.46
C SER A 675 -30.92 0.96 -1.97
N LEU A 676 -29.96 0.53 -1.16
CA LEU A 676 -29.94 -0.83 -0.61
C LEU A 676 -30.61 -0.93 0.76
N ALA A 677 -30.77 0.19 1.46
CA ALA A 677 -31.31 0.24 2.82
C ALA A 677 -32.51 1.19 3.01
N GLY A 678 -32.86 2.01 2.00
CA GLY A 678 -33.95 2.98 2.15
C GLY A 678 -33.60 4.19 3.02
N ALA A 679 -32.30 4.50 3.19
CA ALA A 679 -31.86 5.69 3.91
C ALA A 679 -32.30 6.98 3.18
N PRO A 680 -32.46 8.12 3.87
CA PRO A 680 -32.69 9.40 3.23
C PRO A 680 -31.53 9.77 2.28
N LEU A 681 -31.84 10.06 1.02
CA LEU A 681 -30.84 10.44 0.02
C LEU A 681 -30.77 11.97 -0.09
N ARG A 682 -29.62 12.54 0.30
CA ARG A 682 -29.21 13.90 -0.07
C ARG A 682 -28.02 13.83 -1.00
N LEU A 683 -28.15 14.44 -2.18
CA LEU A 683 -27.21 14.28 -3.27
C LEU A 683 -26.78 15.64 -3.81
N ARG A 684 -25.49 15.94 -3.70
CA ARG A 684 -24.82 16.98 -4.51
C ARG A 684 -24.44 16.35 -5.85
N HIS A 685 -25.26 16.57 -6.86
CA HIS A 685 -25.31 15.76 -8.08
C HIS A 685 -24.28 16.17 -9.15
N GLY A 686 -23.77 17.41 -9.12
CA GLY A 686 -22.74 17.87 -10.07
C GLY A 686 -23.20 18.04 -11.53
N LEU A 687 -24.51 18.03 -11.79
CA LEU A 687 -25.10 18.31 -13.11
C LEU A 687 -25.30 19.81 -13.31
N ALA A 688 -25.18 20.30 -14.54
CA ALA A 688 -25.43 21.69 -14.88
C ALA A 688 -26.86 21.91 -15.41
N GLY A 689 -27.57 22.89 -14.85
CA GLY A 689 -28.94 23.25 -15.26
C GLY A 689 -30.03 22.53 -14.48
N THR A 690 -31.28 22.61 -14.97
CA THR A 690 -32.45 22.01 -14.33
C THR A 690 -32.41 20.49 -14.39
N VAL A 691 -32.48 19.84 -13.23
CA VAL A 691 -32.39 18.38 -13.08
C VAL A 691 -33.75 17.73 -13.30
N THR A 692 -33.74 16.66 -14.10
CA THR A 692 -34.83 15.68 -14.19
C THR A 692 -34.44 14.46 -13.37
N ALA A 693 -35.33 14.02 -12.48
CA ALA A 693 -35.14 12.81 -11.68
C ALA A 693 -36.26 11.80 -11.95
N VAL A 694 -35.90 10.61 -12.41
CA VAL A 694 -36.85 9.57 -12.84
C VAL A 694 -36.58 8.28 -12.08
N LEU A 695 -37.62 7.69 -11.51
CA LEU A 695 -37.54 6.39 -10.84
C LEU A 695 -37.41 5.26 -11.88
N ASP A 696 -36.95 4.10 -11.43
CA ASP A 696 -36.88 2.83 -12.18
C ASP A 696 -38.21 2.39 -12.84
N ASP A 697 -39.36 2.85 -12.35
CA ASP A 697 -40.69 2.61 -12.96
C ASP A 697 -41.11 3.68 -13.99
N GLY A 698 -40.25 4.67 -14.25
CA GLY A 698 -40.45 5.75 -15.22
C GLY A 698 -41.20 6.96 -14.67
N LYS A 699 -41.65 6.93 -13.41
CA LYS A 699 -42.33 8.08 -12.79
C LYS A 699 -41.33 9.15 -12.33
N PRO A 700 -41.72 10.43 -12.29
CA PRO A 700 -40.94 11.46 -11.65
C PRO A 700 -40.67 11.13 -10.18
N ALA A 701 -39.43 11.31 -9.72
CA ALA A 701 -39.10 11.21 -8.31
C ALA A 701 -39.60 12.43 -7.54
N GLN A 702 -39.89 12.27 -6.25
CA GLN A 702 -40.13 13.40 -5.36
C GLN A 702 -38.78 14.03 -5.00
N VAL A 703 -38.53 15.22 -5.54
CA VAL A 703 -37.28 15.95 -5.37
C VAL A 703 -37.55 17.24 -4.61
N LYS A 704 -36.79 17.49 -3.56
CA LYS A 704 -36.73 18.77 -2.87
C LYS A 704 -35.35 19.39 -3.07
N ASP A 705 -35.30 20.56 -3.71
CA ASP A 705 -34.06 21.33 -3.85
C ASP A 705 -33.69 21.98 -2.51
N LEU A 706 -32.48 21.73 -2.04
CA LEU A 706 -31.93 22.30 -0.80
C LEU A 706 -30.94 23.45 -1.08
N GLY A 707 -30.73 23.82 -2.34
CA GLY A 707 -29.77 24.83 -2.77
C GLY A 707 -28.35 24.30 -2.90
N GLY A 708 -27.46 25.09 -3.53
CA GLY A 708 -26.04 24.74 -3.69
C GLY A 708 -25.79 23.45 -4.50
N GLY A 709 -26.73 23.09 -5.38
CA GLY A 709 -26.68 21.84 -6.16
C GLY A 709 -26.98 20.58 -5.36
N VAL A 710 -27.59 20.71 -4.16
CA VAL A 710 -27.98 19.58 -3.30
C VAL A 710 -29.48 19.35 -3.43
N VAL A 711 -29.87 18.10 -3.69
CA VAL A 711 -31.26 17.67 -3.71
C VAL A 711 -31.52 16.59 -2.68
N GLU A 712 -32.71 16.59 -2.09
CA GLU A 712 -33.23 15.51 -1.25
C GLU A 712 -34.27 14.69 -2.03
N ILE A 713 -34.10 13.37 -2.04
CA ILE A 713 -34.95 12.44 -2.79
C ILE A 713 -35.40 11.31 -1.86
N THR A 714 -36.70 11.07 -1.80
CA THR A 714 -37.24 9.90 -1.11
C THR A 714 -37.04 8.65 -1.97
N LEU A 715 -36.09 7.80 -1.58
CA LEU A 715 -35.74 6.60 -2.33
C LEU A 715 -35.83 5.35 -1.45
N ALA A 716 -36.92 4.59 -1.61
CA ALA A 716 -37.16 3.36 -0.86
C ALA A 716 -36.11 2.28 -1.15
N ARG A 717 -35.96 1.33 -0.22
CA ARG A 717 -35.07 0.18 -0.38
C ARG A 717 -35.40 -0.59 -1.67
N GLY A 718 -34.35 -0.94 -2.43
CA GLY A 718 -34.44 -1.65 -3.69
C GLY A 718 -34.79 -0.78 -4.90
N ARG A 719 -35.20 0.48 -4.69
CA ARG A 719 -35.52 1.42 -5.77
C ARG A 719 -34.29 2.16 -6.27
N GLU A 720 -34.41 2.67 -7.48
CA GLU A 720 -33.38 3.46 -8.14
C GLU A 720 -33.93 4.78 -8.67
N VAL A 721 -33.06 5.78 -8.75
CA VAL A 721 -33.35 7.07 -9.37
C VAL A 721 -32.23 7.44 -10.34
N LEU A 722 -32.62 7.91 -11.52
CA LEU A 722 -31.74 8.47 -12.54
C LEU A 722 -31.93 9.99 -12.57
N LEU A 723 -30.82 10.72 -12.45
CA LEU A 723 -30.75 12.17 -12.59
C LEU A 723 -30.00 12.52 -13.87
N HIS A 724 -30.57 13.40 -14.68
CA HIS A 724 -29.94 13.98 -15.86
C HIS A 724 -30.48 15.40 -16.13
N THR A 725 -29.88 16.12 -17.07
CA THR A 725 -30.36 17.44 -17.52
C THR A 725 -30.65 17.40 -19.01
N GLY A 726 -31.70 18.08 -19.46
CA GLY A 726 -32.16 18.03 -20.85
C GLY A 726 -32.62 16.63 -21.29
N ALA A 727 -32.33 16.27 -22.55
CA ALA A 727 -32.64 14.94 -23.09
C ALA A 727 -31.86 13.85 -22.35
N ARG A 728 -32.50 12.69 -22.10
CA ARG A 728 -31.85 11.56 -21.41
C ARG A 728 -30.64 11.09 -22.23
N PRO A 729 -29.42 11.08 -21.66
CA PRO A 729 -28.24 10.60 -22.36
C PRO A 729 -28.26 9.07 -22.55
N GLY A 730 -27.34 8.55 -23.36
CA GLY A 730 -27.06 7.12 -23.41
C GLY A 730 -26.58 6.63 -22.05
N LEU A 731 -27.24 5.60 -21.51
CA LEU A 731 -26.95 5.04 -20.18
C LEU A 731 -26.00 3.85 -20.29
N VAL A 732 -24.82 4.07 -20.86
CA VAL A 732 -23.82 3.02 -21.08
C VAL A 732 -22.59 3.29 -20.22
N ILE A 733 -22.12 2.26 -19.51
CA ILE A 733 -20.84 2.26 -18.79
C ILE A 733 -19.78 1.72 -19.73
N THR A 734 -18.82 2.56 -20.07
CA THR A 734 -17.64 2.19 -20.87
C THR A 734 -16.41 2.82 -20.23
N PRO A 735 -15.20 2.26 -20.41
CA PRO A 735 -13.99 2.91 -19.96
C PRO A 735 -13.89 4.37 -20.39
N ALA A 736 -13.36 5.22 -19.51
CA ALA A 736 -13.05 6.61 -19.81
C ALA A 736 -11.97 6.65 -20.90
N LYS A 737 -12.03 7.70 -21.73
CA LYS A 737 -10.99 7.91 -22.74
C LYS A 737 -9.68 8.26 -22.04
N ILE A 738 -8.61 7.53 -22.35
CA ILE A 738 -7.28 7.85 -21.83
C ILE A 738 -6.84 9.22 -22.38
N GLY A 739 -6.63 10.16 -21.47
CA GLY A 739 -6.13 11.52 -21.74
C GLY A 739 -4.66 11.69 -21.36
N LYS A 740 -4.14 10.88 -20.44
CA LYS A 740 -2.74 10.86 -20.01
C LYS A 740 -2.25 9.40 -20.04
N PRO A 741 -1.57 8.98 -21.12
CA PRO A 741 -0.95 7.66 -21.21
C PRO A 741 0.12 7.47 -20.13
N GLY A 742 0.36 6.23 -19.72
CA GLY A 742 1.24 5.90 -18.61
C GLY A 742 1.96 4.59 -18.80
N ALA A 743 3.23 4.53 -18.39
CA ALA A 743 3.98 3.28 -18.39
C ALA A 743 3.35 2.26 -17.41
N ARG A 744 3.31 0.99 -17.83
CA ARG A 744 2.85 -0.13 -16.98
C ARG A 744 3.71 -0.25 -15.72
N TRP A 745 3.07 -0.72 -14.65
CA TRP A 745 3.73 -1.10 -13.41
C TRP A 745 4.48 -2.45 -13.56
N GLY A 746 5.34 -2.76 -12.60
CA GLY A 746 6.32 -3.84 -12.67
C GLY A 746 7.67 -3.36 -13.20
N LEU A 747 8.42 -4.27 -13.84
CA LEU A 747 9.69 -3.99 -14.50
C LEU A 747 9.58 -4.26 -16.00
N PRO A 748 8.86 -3.41 -16.76
CA PRO A 748 8.73 -3.60 -18.20
C PRO A 748 10.13 -3.73 -18.86
N PRO A 749 10.22 -4.46 -19.99
CA PRO A 749 11.48 -4.57 -20.72
C PRO A 749 11.96 -3.18 -21.11
N VAL A 750 13.24 -2.91 -20.88
CA VAL A 750 13.87 -1.71 -21.43
C VAL A 750 14.08 -1.98 -22.92
N PRO A 751 13.69 -1.06 -23.82
CA PRO A 751 14.00 -1.20 -25.23
C PRO A 751 15.51 -1.47 -25.40
N PRO A 752 15.93 -2.51 -26.15
CA PRO A 752 17.34 -2.87 -26.25
C PRO A 752 18.14 -1.65 -26.73
N PRO A 753 19.19 -1.21 -26.03
CA PRO A 753 19.89 0.01 -26.38
C PRO A 753 20.36 -0.02 -27.85
N GLY A 754 20.45 1.16 -28.48
CA GLY A 754 21.20 1.26 -29.74
C GLY A 754 22.63 0.72 -29.55
N ARG A 755 23.35 0.42 -30.64
CA ARG A 755 24.75 -0.02 -30.54
C ARG A 755 25.54 0.99 -29.71
N THR A 756 26.15 0.53 -28.62
CA THR A 756 26.93 1.37 -27.71
C THR A 756 28.42 1.31 -28.04
N THR A 757 29.10 2.45 -27.95
CA THR A 757 30.56 2.55 -28.10
C THR A 757 31.15 3.05 -26.77
N PRO A 758 31.90 2.21 -26.04
CA PRO A 758 32.61 2.67 -24.84
C PRO A 758 33.59 3.81 -25.14
N VAL A 759 33.71 4.73 -24.20
CA VAL A 759 34.68 5.83 -24.22
C VAL A 759 35.74 5.55 -23.17
N ASP A 760 37.01 5.67 -23.56
CA ASP A 760 38.14 5.49 -22.65
C ASP A 760 38.26 6.72 -21.73
N LEU A 761 38.14 6.48 -20.42
CA LEU A 761 38.25 7.50 -19.38
C LEU A 761 39.60 7.48 -18.67
N SER A 762 40.52 6.57 -19.03
CA SER A 762 41.77 6.33 -18.27
C SER A 762 42.63 7.58 -18.07
N ALA A 763 42.70 8.46 -19.08
CA ALA A 763 43.43 9.72 -19.01
C ALA A 763 42.78 10.78 -18.08
N HIS A 764 41.55 10.53 -17.63
CA HIS A 764 40.76 11.43 -16.80
C HIS A 764 40.56 10.93 -15.37
N PHE A 765 40.99 9.71 -15.03
CA PHE A 765 40.87 9.22 -13.66
C PHE A 765 41.69 10.09 -12.71
N ASP A 766 41.02 10.61 -11.69
CA ASP A 766 41.54 11.60 -10.74
C ASP A 766 41.32 11.17 -9.28
N ASN A 767 40.62 10.05 -9.06
CA ASN A 767 40.32 9.53 -7.75
C ASN A 767 40.48 8.01 -7.70
N ASP A 768 40.97 7.52 -6.56
CA ASP A 768 41.00 6.11 -6.22
C ASP A 768 39.79 5.78 -5.34
N GLY A 769 38.81 5.10 -5.92
CA GLY A 769 37.56 4.76 -5.25
C GLY A 769 37.46 3.31 -4.76
N VAL A 770 38.49 2.48 -4.90
CA VAL A 770 38.40 1.03 -4.74
C VAL A 770 39.57 0.49 -3.95
N SER A 771 39.32 -0.45 -3.05
CA SER A 771 40.41 -1.08 -2.28
C SER A 771 40.20 -2.58 -2.10
N ALA A 772 41.32 -3.30 -2.01
CA ALA A 772 41.31 -4.74 -1.74
C ALA A 772 41.19 -5.02 -0.23
N HIS A 773 40.68 -6.21 0.11
CA HIS A 773 40.52 -6.65 1.50
C HIS A 773 41.82 -6.54 2.33
N GLU A 774 42.96 -6.88 1.74
CA GLU A 774 44.29 -6.79 2.36
C GLU A 774 44.84 -5.37 2.49
N ALA A 775 44.20 -4.39 1.84
CA ALA A 775 44.65 -3.00 1.75
C ALA A 775 43.49 -2.01 1.87
N MET A 776 42.58 -2.21 2.84
CA MET A 776 41.35 -1.39 2.99
C MET A 776 41.60 0.11 3.21
N THR A 777 42.82 0.52 3.55
CA THR A 777 43.23 1.91 3.70
C THR A 777 43.68 2.57 2.38
N ASP A 778 43.76 1.80 1.29
CA ASP A 778 44.06 2.27 -0.06
C ASP A 778 42.80 2.94 -0.65
N GLY A 779 42.92 4.15 -1.19
CA GLY A 779 41.79 4.88 -1.77
C GLY A 779 40.86 5.63 -0.81
N ASN A 780 40.03 6.49 -1.39
CA ASN A 780 39.09 7.36 -0.69
C ASN A 780 38.02 7.89 -1.67
N VAL A 781 36.90 7.18 -1.83
CA VAL A 781 35.84 7.60 -2.75
C VAL A 781 35.00 8.75 -2.20
N ASP A 782 34.72 8.81 -0.89
CA ASP A 782 33.78 9.79 -0.32
C ASP A 782 34.44 10.97 0.40
N GLY A 783 35.76 11.09 0.28
CA GLY A 783 36.59 12.05 1.01
C GLY A 783 36.86 11.68 2.48
N SER A 784 36.25 10.62 3.02
CA SER A 784 36.36 10.21 4.43
C SER A 784 37.13 8.89 4.64
N GLY A 785 37.78 8.37 3.60
CA GLY A 785 38.58 7.15 3.63
C GLY A 785 37.77 5.87 3.44
N TYR A 786 36.58 5.95 2.82
CA TYR A 786 35.80 4.78 2.44
C TYR A 786 35.90 4.51 0.94
N THR A 787 35.80 3.25 0.54
CA THR A 787 35.93 2.80 -0.87
C THR A 787 34.99 1.63 -1.18
N TYR A 788 34.85 1.31 -2.46
CA TYR A 788 34.23 0.06 -2.90
C TYR A 788 35.17 -1.14 -2.66
N PRO A 789 34.65 -2.32 -2.26
CA PRO A 789 35.44 -3.54 -2.10
C PRO A 789 35.77 -4.16 -3.47
N ALA A 790 37.06 -4.25 -3.81
CA ALA A 790 37.56 -4.74 -5.09
C ALA A 790 37.07 -6.15 -5.45
N GLU A 791 36.92 -7.00 -4.43
CA GLU A 791 36.48 -8.39 -4.52
C GLU A 791 35.01 -8.57 -4.91
N GLU A 792 34.19 -7.51 -4.82
CA GLU A 792 32.78 -7.52 -5.21
C GLU A 792 32.50 -6.71 -6.49
N LEU A 793 33.55 -6.16 -7.11
CA LEU A 793 33.45 -5.39 -8.36
C LEU A 793 33.68 -6.26 -9.60
N PRO A 794 33.18 -5.84 -10.78
CA PRO A 794 33.44 -6.53 -12.03
C PRO A 794 34.93 -6.47 -12.37
N PRO A 795 35.49 -7.51 -13.01
CA PRO A 795 36.88 -7.47 -13.45
C PRO A 795 37.11 -6.31 -14.42
N ALA A 796 38.31 -5.74 -14.40
CA ALA A 796 38.72 -4.69 -15.34
C ALA A 796 38.57 -5.16 -16.79
N GLY A 797 38.05 -4.27 -17.65
CA GLY A 797 37.80 -4.57 -19.06
C GLY A 797 36.32 -4.52 -19.46
N PRO A 798 35.90 -5.23 -20.52
CA PRO A 798 34.54 -5.14 -21.05
C PRO A 798 33.48 -5.52 -20.02
N LEU A 799 32.52 -4.61 -19.80
CA LEU A 799 31.37 -4.81 -18.94
C LEU A 799 30.09 -4.67 -19.76
N ALA A 800 29.24 -5.69 -19.75
CA ALA A 800 27.93 -5.63 -20.39
C ALA A 800 26.82 -5.50 -19.34
N HIS A 801 25.89 -4.56 -19.53
CA HIS A 801 24.73 -4.39 -18.64
C HIS A 801 23.50 -3.99 -19.45
N GLU A 802 22.42 -4.79 -19.40
CA GLU A 802 21.16 -4.54 -20.13
C GLU A 802 21.35 -4.20 -21.64
N GLY A 803 22.32 -4.84 -22.29
CA GLY A 803 22.66 -4.61 -23.70
C GLY A 803 23.63 -3.44 -23.96
N LEU A 804 23.99 -2.70 -22.91
CA LEU A 804 25.03 -1.66 -22.97
C LEU A 804 26.41 -2.30 -22.84
N SER A 805 27.38 -1.74 -23.53
CA SER A 805 28.80 -2.08 -23.35
C SER A 805 29.53 -0.92 -22.72
N PHE A 806 30.30 -1.19 -21.67
CA PHE A 806 31.22 -0.29 -20.97
C PHE A 806 32.61 -0.92 -20.93
N VAL A 807 33.62 -0.13 -20.52
CA VAL A 807 34.92 -0.64 -20.11
C VAL A 807 35.11 -0.25 -18.64
N PHE A 808 35.12 -1.24 -17.76
CA PHE A 808 35.30 -1.05 -16.32
C PHE A 808 36.80 -0.84 -16.01
N PRO A 809 37.15 0.10 -15.12
CA PRO A 809 38.53 0.49 -14.84
C PRO A 809 39.32 -0.61 -14.12
N ALA A 810 40.63 -0.52 -14.18
CA ALA A 810 41.53 -1.28 -13.30
C ALA A 810 41.64 -0.56 -11.94
N TYR A 811 41.76 -1.32 -10.86
CA TYR A 811 41.64 -0.80 -9.48
C TYR A 811 42.62 -1.45 -8.49
N GLY A 812 43.79 -1.91 -8.96
CA GLY A 812 44.81 -2.50 -8.10
C GLY A 812 45.91 -1.51 -7.69
N GLY A 813 46.22 -1.44 -6.39
CA GLY A 813 47.44 -0.80 -5.85
C GLY A 813 47.51 0.72 -6.03
N GLY A 814 46.56 1.46 -5.44
CA GLY A 814 46.50 2.93 -5.47
C GLY A 814 46.16 3.53 -6.84
N ALA A 815 45.67 2.70 -7.78
CA ALA A 815 45.34 3.15 -9.12
C ALA A 815 44.10 4.05 -9.11
N LEU A 816 44.20 5.23 -9.72
CA LEU A 816 43.03 6.09 -9.95
C LEU A 816 42.08 5.36 -10.91
N ASN A 817 40.82 5.24 -10.51
CA ASN A 817 39.84 4.34 -11.14
C ASN A 817 38.47 4.98 -11.35
N ASN A 818 38.28 6.25 -10.98
CA ASN A 818 37.08 6.99 -11.34
C ASN A 818 37.42 8.45 -11.65
N VAL A 819 36.51 9.12 -12.36
CA VAL A 819 36.57 10.56 -12.66
C VAL A 819 35.63 11.31 -11.73
N THR A 820 36.10 12.36 -11.06
CA THR A 820 35.28 13.28 -10.27
C THR A 820 34.85 14.50 -11.07
N GLY A 821 33.70 15.11 -10.76
CA GLY A 821 33.20 16.26 -11.53
C GLY A 821 34.01 17.55 -11.30
N GLN A 822 35.09 17.79 -12.05
CA GLN A 822 35.95 18.98 -11.94
C GLN A 822 35.89 19.90 -13.18
N GLY A 823 34.90 19.72 -14.06
CA GLY A 823 34.82 20.52 -15.30
C GLY A 823 35.68 19.99 -16.45
N GLN A 824 36.26 18.79 -16.33
CA GLN A 824 37.09 18.20 -17.38
C GLN A 824 36.31 17.97 -18.69
N ARG A 825 37.01 18.22 -19.79
CA ARG A 825 36.57 17.91 -21.14
C ARG A 825 37.06 16.52 -21.54
N ILE A 826 36.12 15.68 -21.98
CA ILE A 826 36.32 14.34 -22.51
C ILE A 826 36.07 14.40 -24.02
N ASP A 827 37.11 14.23 -24.83
CA ASP A 827 36.93 14.09 -26.28
C ASP A 827 36.38 12.71 -26.60
N VAL A 828 35.48 12.65 -27.59
CA VAL A 828 34.82 11.39 -27.98
C VAL A 828 34.90 11.18 -29.49
N PRO A 829 34.71 9.94 -29.99
CA PRO A 829 34.62 9.70 -31.42
C PRO A 829 33.53 10.57 -32.06
N ALA A 830 33.87 11.29 -33.13
CA ALA A 830 32.92 12.16 -33.80
C ALA A 830 31.80 11.34 -34.46
N GLY A 831 30.55 11.67 -34.18
CA GLY A 831 29.41 10.93 -34.72
C GLY A 831 28.07 11.38 -34.17
N THR A 832 26.98 10.89 -34.79
CA THR A 832 25.61 11.12 -34.33
C THR A 832 25.23 10.06 -33.31
N TYR A 833 24.82 10.50 -32.13
CA TYR A 833 24.44 9.63 -31.02
C TYR A 833 23.11 10.09 -30.46
N ALA A 834 22.29 9.14 -30.01
CA ALA A 834 21.03 9.45 -29.35
C ALA A 834 21.22 9.80 -27.87
N LYS A 835 22.19 9.16 -27.21
CA LYS A 835 22.42 9.31 -25.76
C LYS A 835 23.87 9.10 -25.36
N VAL A 836 24.23 9.70 -24.22
CA VAL A 836 25.38 9.30 -23.41
C VAL A 836 24.89 8.38 -22.30
N ARG A 837 25.61 7.28 -22.05
CA ARG A 837 25.37 6.34 -20.96
C ARG A 837 26.49 6.45 -19.95
N LEU A 838 26.16 6.60 -18.67
CA LEU A 838 27.09 6.89 -17.59
C LEU A 838 27.00 5.78 -16.54
N LEU A 839 28.14 5.22 -16.13
CA LEU A 839 28.24 4.26 -15.03
C LEU A 839 28.98 4.91 -13.87
N GLY A 840 28.28 5.13 -12.76
CA GLY A 840 28.86 5.81 -11.60
C GLY A 840 27.95 5.88 -10.38
N ALA A 841 28.31 6.74 -9.45
CA ALA A 841 27.52 7.05 -8.27
C ALA A 841 27.84 8.48 -7.75
N GLY A 842 26.95 9.01 -6.93
CA GLY A 842 27.20 10.19 -6.11
C GLY A 842 27.75 9.81 -4.73
N THR A 843 28.52 10.69 -4.11
CA THR A 843 28.83 10.63 -2.68
C THR A 843 28.38 11.92 -1.99
N SER A 844 28.08 11.83 -0.68
CA SER A 844 27.43 12.92 0.08
C SER A 844 26.05 13.33 -0.46
N GLY A 845 25.34 12.42 -1.14
CA GLY A 845 24.05 12.65 -1.78
C GLY A 845 24.03 12.24 -3.26
N GLY A 846 22.82 12.09 -3.81
CA GLY A 846 22.65 11.85 -5.25
C GLY A 846 22.99 13.08 -6.08
N VAL A 847 23.57 12.88 -7.26
CA VAL A 847 23.96 13.92 -8.21
C VAL A 847 22.81 14.18 -9.19
N SER A 848 22.39 15.43 -9.31
CA SER A 848 21.50 15.91 -10.37
C SER A 848 22.17 17.11 -11.05
N ALA A 849 22.68 16.89 -12.26
CA ALA A 849 23.51 17.87 -12.97
C ALA A 849 23.31 17.75 -14.48
N ALA A 850 24.09 18.52 -15.26
CA ALA A 850 24.12 18.41 -16.72
C ALA A 850 25.56 18.27 -17.22
N LEU A 851 25.74 17.46 -18.27
CA LEU A 851 26.96 17.49 -19.07
C LEU A 851 26.82 18.62 -20.09
N THR A 852 27.93 19.24 -20.49
CA THR A 852 27.94 20.10 -21.68
C THR A 852 28.38 19.29 -22.90
N ALA A 853 27.46 19.02 -23.81
CA ALA A 853 27.77 18.43 -25.11
C ALA A 853 28.25 19.52 -26.07
N THR A 854 29.40 19.30 -26.72
CA THR A 854 29.92 20.17 -27.78
C THR A 854 29.89 19.41 -29.10
N TYR A 855 29.26 19.99 -30.11
CA TYR A 855 29.09 19.39 -31.43
C TYR A 855 30.16 19.89 -32.41
N THR A 856 30.36 19.17 -33.51
CA THR A 856 31.38 19.52 -34.53
C THR A 856 31.06 20.84 -35.27
N ASP A 857 29.80 21.27 -35.28
CA ASP A 857 29.36 22.58 -35.81
C ASP A 857 29.67 23.77 -34.86
N GLY A 858 30.26 23.49 -33.69
CA GLY A 858 30.60 24.48 -32.67
C GLY A 858 29.46 24.81 -31.70
N SER A 859 28.26 24.29 -31.90
CA SER A 859 27.14 24.46 -30.97
C SER A 859 27.34 23.62 -29.70
N THR A 860 26.71 24.04 -28.60
CA THR A 860 26.71 23.32 -27.32
C THR A 860 25.30 23.11 -26.78
N ALA A 861 25.12 22.07 -25.95
CA ALA A 861 23.87 21.79 -25.25
C ALA A 861 24.13 21.29 -23.82
N GLN A 862 23.28 21.69 -22.87
CA GLN A 862 23.24 21.12 -21.53
C GLN A 862 22.37 19.86 -21.56
N ILE A 863 22.95 18.71 -21.25
CA ILE A 863 22.24 17.43 -21.25
C ILE A 863 22.11 16.91 -19.81
N PRO A 864 20.91 16.95 -19.21
CA PRO A 864 20.74 16.61 -17.81
C PRO A 864 20.90 15.10 -17.56
N PHE A 865 21.41 14.75 -16.39
CA PHE A 865 21.48 13.38 -15.88
C PHE A 865 21.30 13.35 -14.37
N VAL A 866 20.94 12.18 -13.84
CA VAL A 866 20.84 11.91 -12.41
C VAL A 866 21.58 10.62 -12.06
N LEU A 867 22.35 10.64 -10.97
CA LEU A 867 23.01 9.47 -10.39
C LEU A 867 22.68 9.39 -8.89
N PRO A 868 22.22 8.23 -8.38
CA PRO A 868 21.96 8.06 -6.95
C PRO A 868 23.24 8.16 -6.13
N ASP A 869 23.08 8.44 -4.83
CA ASP A 869 24.16 8.26 -3.85
C ASP A 869 24.59 6.79 -3.83
N TRP A 870 25.88 6.51 -3.65
CA TRP A 870 26.41 5.15 -3.57
C TRP A 870 25.74 4.30 -2.47
N GLY A 871 25.36 4.87 -1.33
CA GLY A 871 24.57 4.19 -0.29
C GLY A 871 23.06 4.18 -0.56
N GLY A 872 22.62 4.85 -1.63
CA GLY A 872 21.22 5.00 -2.06
C GLY A 872 20.70 3.83 -2.88
N GLN A 873 19.51 4.01 -3.46
CA GLN A 873 18.80 3.06 -4.33
C GLN A 873 18.57 3.71 -5.70
N PRO A 874 18.41 2.93 -6.79
CA PRO A 874 18.12 3.51 -8.10
C PRO A 874 16.80 4.30 -8.09
N GLY A 875 16.81 5.48 -8.72
CA GLY A 875 15.64 6.34 -8.95
C GLY A 875 15.14 6.30 -10.40
N ALA A 876 14.18 7.15 -10.75
CA ALA A 876 13.67 7.28 -12.12
C ALA A 876 14.80 7.49 -13.14
N GLY A 877 14.81 6.68 -14.20
CA GLY A 877 15.78 6.80 -15.29
C GLY A 877 17.18 6.26 -14.97
N THR A 878 17.36 5.62 -13.81
CA THR A 878 18.62 4.98 -13.42
C THR A 878 18.40 3.49 -13.16
N THR A 879 19.40 2.66 -13.43
CA THR A 879 19.39 1.24 -13.09
C THR A 879 20.57 0.92 -12.19
N GLU A 880 20.37 -0.02 -11.26
CA GLU A 880 21.47 -0.55 -10.48
C GLU A 880 22.22 -1.60 -11.30
N VAL A 881 23.52 -1.37 -11.49
CA VAL A 881 24.39 -2.31 -12.21
C VAL A 881 24.91 -3.39 -11.28
N LEU A 882 25.32 -2.98 -10.07
CA LEU A 882 25.73 -3.89 -9.01
C LEU A 882 25.58 -3.20 -7.64
N ARG A 883 25.56 -4.03 -6.61
CA ARG A 883 25.57 -3.59 -5.22
C ARG A 883 26.45 -4.47 -4.37
N CYS A 884 27.42 -3.84 -3.74
CA CYS A 884 28.31 -4.47 -2.79
C CYS A 884 27.59 -4.68 -1.45
N THR A 885 27.94 -5.76 -0.75
CA THR A 885 27.38 -6.15 0.54
C THR A 885 27.87 -5.27 1.70
N HIS A 886 28.97 -4.56 1.48
CA HIS A 886 29.62 -3.67 2.43
C HIS A 886 30.47 -2.63 1.68
N ARG A 887 31.11 -1.72 2.43
CA ARG A 887 32.17 -0.84 1.94
C ARG A 887 33.44 -1.02 2.77
N HIS A 888 34.61 -0.74 2.21
CA HIS A 888 35.84 -0.69 2.98
C HIS A 888 35.99 0.67 3.66
N GLY A 889 36.60 0.67 4.84
CA GLY A 889 36.98 1.86 5.58
C GLY A 889 38.30 1.65 6.32
N GLN A 890 38.86 2.75 6.83
CA GLN A 890 40.18 2.75 7.47
C GLN A 890 40.32 1.80 8.68
N SER A 891 39.20 1.47 9.36
CA SER A 891 39.16 0.55 10.49
C SER A 891 38.68 -0.86 10.12
N GLY A 892 38.46 -1.16 8.83
CA GLY A 892 37.93 -2.43 8.34
C GLY A 892 36.65 -2.26 7.52
N ALA A 893 35.99 -3.38 7.23
CA ALA A 893 34.72 -3.40 6.49
C ALA A 893 33.55 -2.80 7.30
N HIS A 894 32.70 -2.02 6.62
CA HIS A 894 31.48 -1.42 7.18
C HIS A 894 30.24 -1.96 6.45
N THR A 895 29.22 -2.34 7.22
CA THR A 895 27.98 -2.99 6.72
C THR A 895 27.10 -2.13 5.82
N LEU A 896 27.49 -0.89 5.52
CA LEU A 896 26.78 -0.07 4.54
C LEU A 896 26.99 -0.64 3.14
N ARG A 897 25.90 -1.04 2.50
CA ARG A 897 25.89 -1.53 1.11
C ARG A 897 26.04 -0.36 0.15
N VAL A 898 26.96 -0.46 -0.80
CA VAL A 898 27.23 0.59 -1.78
C VAL A 898 26.99 0.08 -3.20
N GLY A 899 26.37 0.89 -4.05
CA GLY A 899 25.95 0.53 -5.41
C GLY A 899 26.64 1.34 -6.49
N LEU A 900 26.70 0.76 -7.70
CA LEU A 900 27.01 1.47 -8.94
C LEU A 900 25.76 1.51 -9.81
N PHE A 901 25.52 2.67 -10.40
CA PHE A 901 24.30 2.95 -11.13
C PHE A 901 24.62 3.35 -12.57
N GLU A 902 23.75 2.94 -13.47
CA GLU A 902 23.74 3.38 -14.84
C GLU A 902 22.65 4.45 -15.04
N THR A 903 22.97 5.49 -15.81
CA THR A 903 22.01 6.53 -16.21
C THR A 903 22.29 6.99 -17.62
N GLN A 904 21.31 7.69 -18.21
CA GLN A 904 21.39 8.21 -19.57
C GLN A 904 21.19 9.73 -19.63
N ALA A 905 21.88 10.39 -20.55
CA ALA A 905 21.66 11.78 -20.93
C ALA A 905 21.35 11.86 -22.44
N ALA A 906 20.23 12.49 -22.80
CA ALA A 906 19.80 12.58 -24.20
C ALA A 906 20.66 13.58 -24.99
N LEU A 907 21.06 13.21 -26.20
CA LEU A 907 21.78 14.06 -27.16
C LEU A 907 20.85 14.48 -28.30
N ASP A 908 21.26 15.48 -29.08
CA ASP A 908 20.61 15.81 -30.34
C ASP A 908 21.05 14.80 -31.42
N PRO A 909 20.18 13.87 -31.86
CA PRO A 909 20.56 12.84 -32.81
C PRO A 909 20.85 13.39 -34.22
N ALA A 910 20.47 14.65 -34.51
CA ALA A 910 20.74 15.29 -35.79
C ALA A 910 22.14 15.93 -35.88
N LYS A 911 22.88 15.98 -34.77
CA LYS A 911 24.19 16.63 -34.69
C LYS A 911 25.30 15.64 -34.39
N GLN A 912 26.51 15.96 -34.86
CA GLN A 912 27.70 15.15 -34.57
C GLN A 912 28.37 15.63 -33.29
N LEU A 913 28.39 14.78 -32.26
CA LEU A 913 29.07 15.04 -31.00
C LEU A 913 30.59 15.05 -31.21
N ARG A 914 31.30 15.94 -30.53
CA ARG A 914 32.77 16.03 -30.54
C ARG A 914 33.39 15.81 -29.17
N SER A 915 32.79 16.37 -28.13
CA SER A 915 33.28 16.24 -26.76
C SER A 915 32.17 16.43 -25.75
N LEU A 916 32.39 15.92 -24.54
CA LEU A 916 31.55 16.13 -23.37
C LEU A 916 32.37 16.83 -22.29
N THR A 917 31.80 17.85 -21.65
CA THR A 917 32.40 18.46 -20.46
C THR A 917 31.59 18.06 -19.24
N LEU A 918 32.25 17.44 -18.25
CA LEU A 918 31.61 17.05 -17.00
C LEU A 918 31.28 18.30 -16.15
N PRO A 919 30.24 18.26 -15.30
CA PRO A 919 29.95 19.37 -14.40
C PRO A 919 31.06 19.55 -13.36
N GLN A 920 31.24 20.78 -12.88
CA GLN A 920 32.12 21.07 -11.75
C GLN A 920 31.31 21.04 -10.45
N LEU A 921 31.50 20.00 -9.64
CA LEU A 921 30.72 19.70 -8.45
C LEU A 921 31.63 19.45 -7.26
N SER A 922 31.46 20.24 -6.19
CA SER A 922 32.17 20.04 -4.93
C SER A 922 31.35 19.22 -3.92
N ARG A 923 30.01 19.33 -3.93
CA ARG A 923 29.09 18.52 -3.12
C ARG A 923 27.64 18.61 -3.66
N PRO A 924 26.90 17.49 -3.79
CA PRO A 924 27.36 16.10 -3.79
C PRO A 924 28.43 15.86 -4.88
N GLN A 925 29.32 14.90 -4.66
CA GLN A 925 30.45 14.65 -5.57
C GLN A 925 30.08 13.53 -6.56
N LEU A 926 30.43 13.73 -7.83
CA LEU A 926 30.26 12.74 -8.90
C LEU A 926 31.45 11.78 -8.92
N HIS A 927 31.19 10.48 -9.10
CA HIS A 927 32.21 9.46 -9.37
C HIS A 927 31.79 8.63 -10.59
N LEU A 928 32.47 8.86 -11.72
CA LEU A 928 32.20 8.15 -12.98
C LEU A 928 33.28 7.08 -13.22
N PHE A 929 32.85 5.81 -13.29
CA PHE A 929 33.73 4.67 -13.52
C PHE A 929 33.81 4.30 -15.00
N ALA A 930 32.72 4.47 -15.76
CA ALA A 930 32.72 4.25 -17.20
C ALA A 930 31.71 5.14 -17.94
N LEU A 931 31.94 5.36 -19.23
CA LEU A 931 31.07 6.12 -20.14
C LEU A 931 30.93 5.40 -21.48
N SER A 932 29.74 5.44 -22.08
CA SER A 932 29.49 4.92 -23.43
C SER A 932 28.56 5.84 -24.22
N LEU A 933 28.68 5.80 -25.55
CA LEU A 933 27.81 6.53 -26.47
C LEU A 933 26.83 5.58 -27.16
N GLU A 934 25.53 5.89 -27.10
CA GLU A 934 24.47 5.10 -27.73
C GLU A 934 24.11 5.68 -29.10
N SER A 935 24.23 4.86 -30.16
CA SER A 935 23.89 5.28 -31.53
C SER A 935 22.40 5.54 -31.74
N VAL A 936 22.08 6.38 -32.72
CA VAL A 936 20.71 6.58 -33.21
C VAL A 936 20.24 5.27 -33.83
N ARG A 937 19.08 4.75 -33.43
CA ARG A 937 18.50 3.56 -34.06
C ARG A 937 18.11 3.90 -35.51
N GLY A 938 18.56 3.07 -36.44
CA GLY A 938 18.18 3.15 -37.86
C GLY A 938 16.78 2.65 -38.13
#